data_AF-A0A7X9AZR4-F1
#
_entry.id   AF-A0A7X9AZR4-F1
#
_cell.length_a   1.000
_cell.length_b   1.000
_cell.length_c   1.000
_cell.angle_alpha   90.00
_cell.angle_beta   90.00
_cell.angle_gamma   90.00
#
_symmetry.space_group_name_H-M   'P 1'
#
loop_
_entity.id
_entity.type
_entity.pdbx_description
1 polymer ?
#
loop_
_entity_poly.entity_id
_entity_poly.type
_entity_poly.pdbx_seq_one_letter_code
_entity_poly.pdbx_strand_id
1 'polypeptide(L)'
;MHKMTCRITFWLLPLAMAVVPLPLSAAEVRLASGGVTDYTIVGPAEPSRDEAAATNDLQEFLTRITGAQFTVGGNARHRIHIGRKAPGDTAPLEAFERRVREEGGDVYIYGNGCSGNAFAVYDFLEKFFNCRWYTFFGDMSIPEKREAVFPSLTLDVVPSFDSFCYFGNLYTQRTTHGEDFRRRSRIYDYRLPEGTPVPRLGSNYPHVPSRYLPPGMVKPGADSPVYGPYKYFEDKAYFKTNPEFYSLSRSGVRDWAYHLCYSNKEMRRELIKNYLEIVEKEYKGGPALMLADLNDKGKAGMPLCWCPECAKLNETYGNTAGCYWDFILEICQVFKEKYPEILLQAPVYQSTRDVPEKMQGKFPDNLVLEFAPLDETDFLKPYEPYAPAACDMIESWRSLTDGKLAIWIYPTVYPRPLYTRPLVANIDRLVRNLRYLHRHGFSELGAEFGCGPYGEMGFNELRVYLLACLARDVEADVPALIQDFMEHYYGAAAPAMMQYLAELEQCEKNEANFMRWWPDHRSVLQYLTPENLLKWQGDFDRMEQLTAGDEKANMHVRRARTNLDEATLSVWYKFQDGQMPDRELMRTRHRKTKQDSYNDMLATYEPAEERKTYVDRCVSWADRSMYYHYAMAGEWKPLPEEFAQLPAGQLKRIVPCINNRRIPEDAEAATGLAVKGVLPEKFNLQIYRWEAPPVEVRNAFKERLMPAEVQKAAGRGYQMYYIGTSRLWPDSMLSFNIGGGMVTLGYLWNAGSPEQKYDFHLSLKLEDDGRTLWCDELVMVKSDKPSTLEDRNLYPGTAPRVYIKGKSSAENKSQKASEKLSPITQNKETAMTKEIPPIRPDYNRANYDKDNVAPFTLEDPLAFADGTKLTSPAQWPERRAEILRIFASEMYGQEPPKPEKLVVEKVEECPNALGGFAVRSQYQMWFKPDKSGPCVRWVLFRPRYAGKPVPVILFLNYRGNHELVPDPEIPLIQAWVQDEGEITDGNAASERTRGIMCDPRHRYAFPIGVLLARGFAVMSASYAELSPDPSYTETNPRFQQQNFAYTGVFSLWGKRDETKTDNPTALGAWAWGLSRGLDLAWQIPELDAAKAVVTGCSRLGKAALLAAARDERFAVCVPNQCGGGGVCLAKRDFGECIGTELIMFTHWYCKAYKKYEKNPPLLLNFDQHMLLASIAPRRVLVQGFGPNDWMDTEGEYLACRAASPVWEFLGLPGMPGEGFPDYFDTSAIGPYLGYVRRLEAHGIAAHDWVWLMDFAMQAFSDDKAQAK
;
A
#
# COMPACT_ATOMS: atom_id res chain seq x y z
N MET A 1 0.08 27.75 -17.74
CA MET A 1 -0.19 27.92 -19.19
C MET A 1 1.10 28.29 -19.90
N HIS A 2 1.87 27.32 -20.40
CA HIS A 2 2.82 27.49 -21.50
C HIS A 2 2.60 26.28 -22.41
N LYS A 3 2.07 26.55 -23.62
CA LYS A 3 1.81 25.55 -24.66
C LYS A 3 3.04 25.48 -25.55
N MET A 4 3.77 24.36 -25.56
CA MET A 4 4.63 24.00 -26.69
C MET A 4 4.57 22.48 -26.91
N THR A 5 3.53 22.05 -27.62
CA THR A 5 3.50 20.81 -28.40
C THR A 5 4.30 21.00 -29.69
N CYS A 6 4.93 19.93 -30.19
CA CYS A 6 5.58 19.85 -31.53
C CYS A 6 4.90 20.77 -32.55
N ARG A 7 5.59 21.83 -32.99
CA ARG A 7 5.11 22.70 -34.08
C ARG A 7 5.86 22.32 -35.36
N ILE A 8 5.14 21.74 -36.31
CA ILE A 8 5.54 21.80 -37.72
C ILE A 8 5.01 23.14 -38.23
N THR A 9 5.87 24.16 -38.27
CA THR A 9 5.47 25.52 -38.65
C THR A 9 5.80 25.76 -40.13
N PHE A 10 4.76 25.93 -40.97
CA PHE A 10 4.91 26.50 -42.30
C PHE A 10 4.83 28.03 -42.18
N TRP A 11 5.92 28.75 -42.45
CA TRP A 11 5.88 30.21 -42.48
C TRP A 11 5.21 30.71 -43.77
N LEU A 12 4.00 31.26 -43.66
CA LEU A 12 3.40 32.13 -44.68
C LEU A 12 3.39 33.57 -44.15
N LEU A 13 3.96 34.50 -44.93
CA LEU A 13 3.83 35.94 -44.73
C LEU A 13 2.34 36.34 -44.69
N PRO A 14 1.93 37.30 -43.84
CA PRO A 14 0.52 37.64 -43.69
C PRO A 14 0.07 38.51 -44.87
N LEU A 15 -0.73 37.94 -45.78
CA LEU A 15 -1.67 38.71 -46.58
C LEU A 15 -3.09 38.20 -46.32
N ALA A 16 -3.95 39.10 -45.87
CA ALA A 16 -5.36 38.85 -45.66
C ALA A 16 -6.05 38.49 -46.99
N MET A 17 -6.66 37.31 -47.06
CA MET A 17 -8.05 37.13 -47.48
C MET A 17 -8.44 35.64 -47.46
N ALA A 18 -9.67 35.37 -47.05
CA ALA A 18 -10.25 34.04 -46.97
C ALA A 18 -10.33 33.39 -48.35
N VAL A 19 -9.62 32.27 -48.54
CA VAL A 19 -9.83 31.31 -49.64
C VAL A 19 -9.64 29.89 -49.08
N VAL A 20 -10.55 29.01 -49.50
CA VAL A 20 -10.62 27.54 -49.27
C VAL A 20 -9.24 26.87 -49.29
N PRO A 21 -8.91 25.92 -48.39
CA PRO A 21 -7.61 25.27 -48.39
C PRO A 21 -7.48 24.29 -49.56
N LEU A 22 -6.67 24.65 -50.55
CA LEU A 22 -5.99 23.69 -51.42
C LEU A 22 -4.75 23.17 -50.66
N PRO A 23 -4.40 21.88 -50.76
CA PRO A 23 -3.18 21.37 -50.13
C PRO A 23 -1.97 21.92 -50.90
N LEU A 24 -1.22 22.84 -50.29
CA LEU A 24 0.12 23.16 -50.77
C LEU A 24 1.02 21.93 -50.51
N SER A 25 1.49 21.30 -51.58
CA SER A 25 2.60 20.34 -51.52
C SER A 25 3.85 21.09 -51.04
N ALA A 26 4.38 20.70 -49.88
CA ALA A 26 5.70 21.13 -49.44
C ALA A 26 6.73 20.67 -50.49
N ALA A 27 7.73 21.49 -50.78
CA ALA A 27 8.83 21.07 -51.66
C ALA A 27 9.52 19.84 -51.04
N GLU A 28 9.58 18.74 -51.78
CA GLU A 28 10.17 17.49 -51.32
C GLU A 28 11.68 17.47 -51.60
N VAL A 29 12.48 17.23 -50.55
CA VAL A 29 13.92 17.06 -50.64
C VAL A 29 14.23 15.58 -50.82
N ARG A 30 14.89 15.25 -51.93
CA ARG A 30 15.25 13.88 -52.30
C ARG A 30 16.73 13.65 -52.06
N LEU A 31 17.06 12.86 -51.04
CA LEU A 31 18.45 12.52 -50.69
C LEU A 31 19.03 11.41 -51.56
N ALA A 32 18.21 10.42 -51.92
CA ALA A 32 18.63 9.33 -52.79
C ALA A 32 17.44 8.75 -53.56
N SER A 33 17.72 8.18 -54.73
CA SER A 33 16.75 7.54 -55.61
C SER A 33 17.41 6.38 -56.35
N GLY A 34 16.81 5.19 -56.29
CA GLY A 34 17.30 4.03 -57.05
C GLY A 34 18.73 3.60 -56.68
N GLY A 35 19.14 3.76 -55.42
CA GLY A 35 20.48 3.42 -54.95
C GLY A 35 21.58 4.41 -55.33
N VAL A 36 21.23 5.62 -55.80
CA VAL A 36 22.18 6.70 -56.11
C VAL A 36 21.87 7.93 -55.26
N THR A 37 22.91 8.62 -54.80
CA THR A 37 22.82 9.86 -54.02
C THR A 37 23.66 10.96 -54.65
N ASP A 38 23.13 12.19 -54.64
CA ASP A 38 23.83 13.41 -55.05
C ASP A 38 24.50 14.12 -53.84
N TYR A 39 24.42 13.52 -52.65
CA TYR A 39 24.81 14.13 -51.37
C TYR A 39 26.08 13.52 -50.77
N THR A 40 26.88 14.38 -50.14
CA THR A 40 27.90 13.99 -49.16
C THR A 40 27.58 14.55 -47.79
N ILE A 41 27.97 13.86 -46.72
CA ILE A 41 27.78 14.30 -45.33
C ILE A 41 28.99 15.11 -44.89
N VAL A 42 28.75 16.26 -44.24
CA VAL A 42 29.78 17.14 -43.69
C VAL A 42 29.54 17.31 -42.20
N GLY A 43 30.34 16.61 -41.39
CA GLY A 43 30.34 16.75 -39.93
C GLY A 43 31.01 18.04 -39.43
N PRO A 44 30.96 18.30 -38.11
CA PRO A 44 31.72 19.38 -37.48
C PRO A 44 33.24 19.23 -37.68
N ALA A 45 33.98 20.34 -37.67
CA ALA A 45 35.45 20.30 -37.83
C ALA A 45 36.17 19.62 -36.65
N GLU A 46 35.67 19.84 -35.43
CA GLU A 46 36.14 19.22 -34.20
C GLU A 46 34.94 18.53 -33.51
N PRO A 47 34.51 17.36 -34.01
CA PRO A 47 33.32 16.71 -33.49
C PRO A 47 33.56 16.15 -32.09
N SER A 48 32.58 16.32 -31.21
CA SER A 48 32.50 15.55 -29.97
C SER A 48 32.32 14.04 -30.26
N ARG A 49 32.52 13.20 -29.23
CA ARG A 49 32.31 11.73 -29.34
C ARG A 49 30.93 11.39 -29.91
N ASP A 50 29.89 12.06 -29.44
CA ASP A 50 28.51 11.82 -29.87
C ASP A 50 28.25 12.32 -31.30
N GLU A 51 28.83 13.45 -31.69
CA GLU A 51 28.70 13.98 -33.06
C GLU A 51 29.41 13.12 -34.09
N ALA A 52 30.61 12.63 -33.76
CA ALA A 52 31.33 11.70 -34.62
C ALA A 52 30.52 10.41 -34.84
N ALA A 53 29.95 9.88 -33.75
CA ALA A 53 29.13 8.67 -33.83
C ALA A 53 27.79 8.91 -34.57
N ALA A 54 27.12 10.04 -34.36
CA ALA A 54 25.90 10.39 -35.10
C ALA A 54 26.16 10.63 -36.59
N THR A 55 27.32 11.20 -36.95
CA THR A 55 27.73 11.36 -38.36
C THR A 55 27.87 9.99 -39.04
N ASN A 56 28.50 9.04 -38.36
CA ASN A 56 28.64 7.67 -38.85
C ASN A 56 27.29 6.95 -38.94
N ASP A 57 26.44 7.05 -37.90
CA ASP A 57 25.10 6.47 -37.89
C ASP A 57 24.24 7.03 -39.05
N LEU A 58 24.31 8.34 -39.33
CA LEU A 58 23.60 8.95 -40.46
C LEU A 58 24.05 8.36 -41.80
N GLN A 59 25.37 8.23 -42.00
CA GLN A 59 25.94 7.63 -43.21
C GLN A 59 25.46 6.19 -43.37
N GLU A 60 25.63 5.37 -42.33
CA GLU A 60 25.29 3.95 -42.34
C GLU A 60 23.78 3.77 -42.59
N PHE A 61 22.93 4.46 -41.83
CA PHE A 61 21.50 4.25 -41.88
C PHE A 61 20.89 4.77 -43.18
N LEU A 62 21.31 5.93 -43.70
CA LEU A 62 20.85 6.36 -45.03
C LEU A 62 21.28 5.39 -46.13
N THR A 63 22.50 4.82 -46.02
CA THR A 63 22.98 3.79 -46.95
C THR A 63 22.11 2.53 -46.86
N ARG A 64 21.79 2.07 -45.65
CA ARG A 64 20.92 0.91 -45.43
C ARG A 64 19.48 1.15 -45.88
N ILE A 65 18.94 2.35 -45.65
CA ILE A 65 17.59 2.72 -46.07
C ILE A 65 17.49 2.69 -47.60
N THR A 66 18.48 3.25 -48.30
CA THR A 66 18.33 3.60 -49.73
C THR A 66 19.10 2.70 -50.69
N GLY A 67 20.08 1.95 -50.19
CA GLY A 67 21.10 1.27 -50.99
C GLY A 67 22.16 2.20 -51.59
N ALA A 68 22.03 3.53 -51.45
CA ALA A 68 22.98 4.50 -52.00
C ALA A 68 24.18 4.70 -51.08
N GLN A 69 25.38 4.80 -51.64
CA GLN A 69 26.61 5.01 -50.86
C GLN A 69 26.76 6.49 -50.50
N PHE A 70 26.45 6.85 -49.26
CA PHE A 70 26.75 8.18 -48.72
C PHE A 70 28.19 8.25 -48.25
N THR A 71 28.94 9.29 -48.59
CA THR A 71 30.31 9.52 -48.10
C THR A 71 30.35 10.61 -47.04
N VAL A 72 31.27 10.52 -46.08
CA VAL A 72 31.62 11.63 -45.17
C VAL A 72 32.76 12.42 -45.79
N GLY A 73 32.46 13.62 -46.27
CA GLY A 73 33.36 14.44 -47.08
C GLY A 73 33.50 13.97 -48.54
N GLY A 74 34.16 14.81 -49.35
CA GLY A 74 34.37 14.58 -50.78
C GLY A 74 33.61 15.56 -51.69
N ASN A 75 33.64 15.30 -52.99
CA ASN A 75 32.91 16.09 -54.00
C ASN A 75 31.56 15.41 -54.32
N ALA A 76 30.48 16.09 -53.98
CA ALA A 76 29.12 15.74 -54.38
C ALA A 76 28.38 17.02 -54.82
N ARG A 77 27.22 16.87 -55.46
CA ARG A 77 26.42 18.01 -55.94
C ARG A 77 25.82 18.81 -54.78
N HIS A 78 25.41 18.11 -53.73
CA HIS A 78 24.77 18.67 -52.54
C HIS A 78 25.41 18.14 -51.25
N ARG A 79 25.16 18.79 -50.12
CA ARG A 79 25.74 18.47 -48.81
C ARG A 79 24.69 18.32 -47.73
N ILE A 80 24.93 17.41 -46.80
CA ILE A 80 24.22 17.30 -45.53
C ILE A 80 25.15 17.79 -44.42
N HIS A 81 24.94 19.00 -43.94
CA HIS A 81 25.72 19.63 -42.88
C HIS A 81 25.20 19.25 -41.50
N ILE A 82 26.09 18.78 -40.62
CA ILE A 82 25.80 18.54 -39.22
C ILE A 82 26.44 19.64 -38.37
N GLY A 83 25.67 20.26 -37.48
CA GLY A 83 26.11 21.29 -36.54
C GLY A 83 26.36 22.68 -37.13
N ARG A 84 26.05 22.88 -38.40
CA ARG A 84 26.12 24.19 -39.07
C ARG A 84 24.73 24.74 -39.31
N LYS A 85 24.48 25.99 -38.91
CA LYS A 85 23.24 26.70 -39.24
C LYS A 85 23.09 26.90 -40.75
N ALA A 86 21.87 26.81 -41.25
CA ALA A 86 21.55 27.11 -42.64
C ALA A 86 21.84 28.59 -42.97
N PRO A 87 22.32 28.91 -44.19
CA PRO A 87 22.46 30.29 -44.65
C PRO A 87 21.16 31.08 -44.47
N GLY A 88 21.23 32.25 -43.83
CA GLY A 88 20.05 33.09 -43.56
C GLY A 88 19.25 32.71 -42.31
N ASP A 89 19.58 31.62 -41.60
CA ASP A 89 19.00 31.32 -40.28
C ASP A 89 19.75 32.07 -39.17
N THR A 90 19.28 33.29 -38.87
CA THR A 90 19.89 34.17 -37.86
C THR A 90 19.28 34.04 -36.47
N ALA A 91 18.21 33.25 -36.31
CA ALA A 91 17.55 33.10 -35.02
C ALA A 91 18.45 32.31 -34.04
N PRO A 92 18.57 32.74 -32.78
CA PRO A 92 19.10 31.85 -31.74
C PRO A 92 18.15 30.66 -31.59
N LEU A 93 18.71 29.49 -31.32
CA LEU A 93 17.90 28.33 -30.93
C LEU A 93 17.62 28.43 -29.44
N GLU A 94 16.41 28.09 -29.02
CA GLU A 94 16.06 27.90 -27.62
C GLU A 94 16.80 26.69 -27.03
N ALA A 95 16.74 26.53 -25.71
CA ALA A 95 17.30 25.39 -25.00
C ALA A 95 16.77 24.05 -25.57
N PHE A 96 17.70 23.14 -25.89
CA PHE A 96 17.42 21.81 -26.47
C PHE A 96 16.67 21.80 -27.81
N GLU A 97 16.42 22.97 -28.41
CA GLU A 97 15.82 23.07 -29.73
C GLU A 97 16.76 22.47 -30.78
N ARG A 98 16.19 21.66 -31.68
CA ARG A 98 16.89 20.95 -32.75
C ARG A 98 16.19 21.24 -34.04
N ARG A 99 16.95 21.50 -35.10
CA ARG A 99 16.47 21.97 -36.39
C ARG A 99 17.01 21.15 -37.55
N VAL A 100 16.12 20.90 -38.52
CA VAL A 100 16.46 20.41 -39.86
C VAL A 100 15.96 21.45 -40.86
N ARG A 101 16.77 21.81 -41.85
CA ARG A 101 16.37 22.78 -42.89
C ARG A 101 17.09 22.49 -44.20
N GLU A 102 16.39 22.63 -45.31
CA GLU A 102 16.99 22.65 -46.64
C GLU A 102 17.12 24.10 -47.13
N GLU A 103 18.26 24.42 -47.73
CA GLU A 103 18.55 25.74 -48.29
C GLU A 103 19.54 25.59 -49.46
N GLY A 104 19.12 26.00 -50.67
CA GLY A 104 19.98 25.97 -51.85
C GLY A 104 20.37 24.57 -52.34
N GLY A 105 19.57 23.55 -52.01
CA GLY A 105 19.82 22.14 -52.30
C GLY A 105 20.68 21.43 -51.24
N ASP A 106 21.23 22.14 -50.27
CA ASP A 106 21.96 21.54 -49.14
C ASP A 106 21.03 21.39 -47.93
N VAL A 107 21.27 20.35 -47.13
CA VAL A 107 20.50 20.04 -45.90
C VAL A 107 21.33 20.38 -44.68
N TYR A 108 20.74 21.04 -43.69
CA TYR A 108 21.39 21.48 -42.45
C TYR A 108 20.66 20.87 -41.26
N ILE A 109 21.40 20.10 -40.46
CA ILE A 109 20.91 19.41 -39.26
C ILE A 109 21.73 19.92 -38.08
N TYR A 110 21.12 20.65 -37.17
CA TYR A 110 21.84 21.27 -36.06
C TYR A 110 20.92 21.48 -34.86
N GLY A 111 21.48 21.49 -33.66
CA GLY A 111 20.72 21.68 -32.44
C GLY A 111 21.50 22.47 -31.40
N ASN A 112 20.78 23.01 -30.44
CA ASN A 112 21.36 23.69 -29.30
C ASN A 112 21.65 22.70 -28.18
N GLY A 113 22.72 22.94 -27.42
CA GLY A 113 23.11 22.10 -26.30
C GLY A 113 24.03 20.91 -26.61
N CYS A 114 24.58 20.28 -25.56
CA CYS A 114 25.53 19.17 -25.74
C CYS A 114 24.83 17.94 -26.30
N SER A 115 25.45 17.35 -27.33
CA SER A 115 24.89 16.31 -28.18
C SER A 115 23.64 16.75 -28.95
N GLY A 116 23.28 18.05 -28.93
CA GLY A 116 22.12 18.59 -29.66
C GLY A 116 22.19 18.35 -31.16
N ASN A 117 23.39 18.50 -31.75
CA ASN A 117 23.65 18.14 -33.15
C ASN A 117 23.46 16.64 -33.41
N ALA A 118 23.96 15.78 -32.51
CA ALA A 118 23.78 14.33 -32.60
C ALA A 118 22.29 13.93 -32.47
N PHE A 119 21.54 14.55 -31.57
CA PHE A 119 20.12 14.27 -31.38
C PHE A 119 19.27 14.77 -32.54
N ALA A 120 19.62 15.91 -33.13
CA ALA A 120 18.97 16.40 -34.34
C ALA A 120 19.10 15.38 -35.49
N VAL A 121 20.25 14.70 -35.61
CA VAL A 121 20.43 13.58 -36.55
C VAL A 121 19.50 12.41 -36.24
N TYR A 122 19.37 12.01 -34.98
CA TYR A 122 18.47 10.91 -34.61
C TYR A 122 16.99 11.29 -34.75
N ASP A 123 16.59 12.52 -34.44
CA ASP A 123 15.22 12.98 -34.71
C ASP A 123 14.92 12.99 -36.21
N PHE A 124 15.89 13.39 -37.04
CA PHE A 124 15.78 13.37 -38.49
C PHE A 124 15.54 11.94 -39.01
N LEU A 125 16.36 10.98 -38.56
CA LEU A 125 16.23 9.57 -38.88
C LEU A 125 14.90 8.96 -38.38
N GLU A 126 14.52 9.25 -37.14
CA GLU A 126 13.30 8.70 -36.51
C GLU A 126 12.02 9.25 -37.18
N LYS A 127 11.97 10.56 -37.44
CA LYS A 127 10.75 11.22 -37.94
C LYS A 127 10.54 11.10 -39.44
N PHE A 128 11.60 11.23 -40.24
CA PHE A 128 11.45 11.24 -41.71
C PHE A 128 11.70 9.88 -42.34
N PHE A 129 12.54 9.06 -41.71
CA PHE A 129 12.88 7.74 -42.25
C PHE A 129 12.30 6.59 -41.45
N ASN A 130 11.63 6.83 -40.32
CA ASN A 130 11.04 5.80 -39.47
C ASN A 130 12.08 4.81 -38.93
N CYS A 131 13.31 5.27 -38.68
CA CYS A 131 14.26 4.52 -37.89
C CYS A 131 13.77 4.40 -36.45
N ARG A 132 13.93 3.23 -35.83
CA ARG A 132 13.52 2.95 -34.44
C ARG A 132 14.62 2.24 -33.69
N TRP A 133 14.77 2.56 -32.41
CA TRP A 133 15.72 1.93 -31.48
C TRP A 133 14.95 1.47 -30.25
N TYR A 134 14.85 0.15 -30.05
CA TYR A 134 13.94 -0.43 -29.08
C TYR A 134 14.61 -0.80 -27.77
N THR A 135 15.82 -1.38 -27.82
CA THR A 135 16.45 -1.92 -26.62
C THR A 135 17.97 -1.70 -26.58
N PHE A 136 18.52 -1.83 -25.37
CA PHE A 136 19.97 -1.86 -25.11
C PHE A 136 20.66 -3.17 -25.55
N PHE A 137 19.91 -4.15 -26.10
CA PHE A 137 20.47 -5.34 -26.76
C PHE A 137 20.85 -5.06 -28.22
N GLY A 138 20.49 -3.89 -28.76
CA GLY A 138 20.76 -3.51 -30.14
C GLY A 138 19.56 -3.73 -31.09
N ASP A 139 18.36 -4.00 -30.55
CA ASP A 139 17.16 -4.13 -31.36
C ASP A 139 16.75 -2.76 -31.94
N MET A 140 16.66 -2.72 -33.26
CA MET A 140 16.35 -1.52 -34.02
C MET A 140 15.63 -1.89 -35.33
N SER A 141 14.80 -0.98 -35.83
CA SER A 141 14.19 -1.10 -37.15
C SER A 141 14.75 0.00 -38.04
N ILE A 142 15.40 -0.39 -39.14
CA ILE A 142 15.89 0.51 -40.19
C ILE A 142 15.17 0.10 -41.48
N PRO A 143 14.19 0.88 -41.95
CA PRO A 143 13.36 0.47 -43.07
C PRO A 143 14.11 0.60 -44.40
N GLU A 144 13.86 -0.31 -45.33
CA GLU A 144 14.34 -0.22 -46.70
C GLU A 144 13.35 0.55 -47.57
N LYS A 145 13.80 1.66 -48.17
CA LYS A 145 13.02 2.51 -49.07
C LYS A 145 13.82 2.78 -50.35
N ARG A 146 13.21 2.57 -51.52
CA ARG A 146 13.84 2.90 -52.82
C ARG A 146 14.14 4.39 -53.02
N GLU A 147 13.45 5.25 -52.26
CA GLU A 147 13.61 6.69 -52.28
C GLU A 147 13.71 7.23 -50.84
N ALA A 148 14.70 8.08 -50.57
CA ALA A 148 14.78 8.84 -49.33
C ALA A 148 14.31 10.27 -49.60
N VAL A 149 13.05 10.53 -49.26
CA VAL A 149 12.40 11.83 -49.46
C VAL A 149 11.88 12.35 -48.13
N PHE A 150 12.10 13.62 -47.86
CA PHE A 150 11.51 14.30 -46.71
C PHE A 150 11.04 15.71 -47.13
N PRO A 151 9.99 16.25 -46.49
CA PRO A 151 9.51 17.60 -46.80
C PRO A 151 10.54 18.66 -46.37
N SER A 152 10.75 19.69 -47.20
CA SER A 152 11.53 20.89 -46.84
C SER A 152 10.78 21.65 -45.74
N LEU A 153 11.15 21.36 -44.49
CA LEU A 153 10.45 21.81 -43.28
C LEU A 153 11.43 22.00 -42.13
N THR A 154 11.15 23.00 -41.29
CA THR A 154 11.79 23.18 -39.99
C THR A 154 11.13 22.26 -38.98
N LEU A 155 11.90 21.29 -38.47
CA LEU A 155 11.53 20.52 -37.29
C LEU A 155 12.06 21.25 -36.06
N ASP A 156 11.22 21.59 -35.07
CA ASP A 156 11.66 22.08 -33.76
C ASP A 156 11.20 21.09 -32.67
N VAL A 157 12.13 20.53 -31.88
CA VAL A 157 11.84 19.54 -30.82
C VAL A 157 12.34 20.01 -29.46
N VAL A 158 11.41 20.35 -28.56
CA VAL A 158 11.68 20.59 -27.13
C VAL A 158 11.25 19.34 -26.35
N PRO A 159 12.13 18.70 -25.56
CA PRO A 159 11.77 17.53 -24.77
C PRO A 159 10.80 17.90 -23.62
N SER A 160 9.99 16.94 -23.17
CA SER A 160 9.08 17.12 -22.04
C SER A 160 9.79 17.21 -20.69
N PHE A 161 11.00 16.65 -20.60
CA PHE A 161 11.89 16.75 -19.45
C PHE A 161 13.26 17.31 -19.92
N ASP A 162 13.83 18.24 -19.15
CA ASP A 162 15.12 18.88 -19.41
C ASP A 162 16.27 17.86 -19.34
N SER A 163 16.16 16.88 -18.44
CA SER A 163 17.07 15.74 -18.37
C SER A 163 16.36 14.42 -18.13
N PHE A 164 16.99 13.35 -18.60
CA PHE A 164 16.56 11.98 -18.35
C PHE A 164 17.78 11.13 -17.96
N CYS A 165 18.02 11.05 -16.66
CA CYS A 165 19.03 10.19 -16.08
C CYS A 165 18.48 8.77 -15.88
N TYR A 166 19.21 7.81 -16.44
CA TYR A 166 18.85 6.40 -16.40
C TYR A 166 19.86 5.63 -15.53
N PHE A 167 19.40 5.21 -14.36
CA PHE A 167 20.19 4.43 -13.41
C PHE A 167 19.96 2.93 -13.68
N GLY A 168 20.69 2.41 -14.65
CA GLY A 168 20.73 0.98 -14.99
C GLY A 168 21.93 0.24 -14.39
N ASN A 169 21.92 -1.08 -14.47
CA ASN A 169 23.08 -1.93 -14.16
C ASN A 169 24.33 -1.45 -14.93
N LEU A 170 25.48 -1.34 -14.26
CA LEU A 170 26.77 -0.89 -14.85
C LEU A 170 27.14 -1.62 -16.14
N TYR A 171 26.65 -2.85 -16.31
CA TYR A 171 26.90 -3.67 -17.49
C TYR A 171 26.33 -3.05 -18.77
N THR A 172 25.14 -2.45 -18.71
CA THR A 172 24.54 -1.72 -19.85
C THR A 172 25.31 -0.44 -20.17
N GLN A 173 26.10 0.07 -19.23
CA GLN A 173 26.90 1.28 -19.44
C GLN A 173 28.27 0.99 -20.07
N ARG A 174 28.68 -0.29 -20.16
CA ARG A 174 29.99 -0.74 -20.66
C ARG A 174 29.92 -1.57 -21.94
N THR A 175 28.75 -1.62 -22.58
CA THR A 175 28.54 -2.28 -23.87
C THR A 175 28.31 -1.26 -24.96
N THR A 176 28.82 -1.52 -26.17
CA THR A 176 28.57 -0.65 -27.33
C THR A 176 27.08 -0.49 -27.60
N HIS A 177 26.29 -1.57 -27.54
CA HIS A 177 24.84 -1.52 -27.74
C HIS A 177 24.12 -0.66 -26.69
N GLY A 178 24.56 -0.70 -25.43
CA GLY A 178 23.96 0.10 -24.37
C GLY A 178 24.34 1.58 -24.45
N GLU A 179 25.57 1.91 -24.85
CA GLU A 179 25.97 3.28 -25.19
C GLU A 179 25.20 3.82 -26.39
N ASP A 180 25.11 3.03 -27.47
CA ASP A 180 24.38 3.37 -28.68
C ASP A 180 22.88 3.57 -28.41
N PHE A 181 22.26 2.68 -27.64
CA PHE A 181 20.85 2.80 -27.29
C PHE A 181 20.57 4.08 -26.51
N ARG A 182 21.41 4.42 -25.51
CA ARG A 182 21.27 5.68 -24.77
C ARG A 182 21.40 6.89 -25.70
N ARG A 183 22.41 6.89 -26.57
CA ARG A 183 22.63 7.97 -27.53
C ARG A 183 21.47 8.14 -28.51
N ARG A 184 21.12 7.07 -29.21
CA ARG A 184 20.06 7.02 -30.22
C ARG A 184 18.68 7.30 -29.61
N SER A 185 18.45 6.90 -28.37
CA SER A 185 17.21 7.17 -27.63
C SER A 185 17.18 8.51 -26.89
N ARG A 186 18.26 9.31 -26.99
CA ARG A 186 18.43 10.61 -26.30
C ARG A 186 18.27 10.50 -24.77
N ILE A 187 18.83 9.44 -24.17
CA ILE A 187 18.89 9.22 -22.72
C ILE A 187 20.19 9.82 -22.19
N TYR A 188 20.12 10.93 -21.45
CA TYR A 188 21.30 11.68 -20.99
C TYR A 188 21.10 12.31 -19.61
N ASP A 189 22.14 12.21 -18.78
CA ASP A 189 22.22 12.73 -17.41
C ASP A 189 21.99 14.26 -17.33
N TYR A 190 21.84 14.80 -16.11
CA TYR A 190 21.50 16.21 -15.82
C TYR A 190 22.29 17.25 -16.66
N ARG A 191 21.57 18.17 -17.31
CA ARG A 191 22.11 19.24 -18.18
C ARG A 191 21.43 20.57 -17.91
N LEU A 192 22.15 21.66 -18.15
CA LEU A 192 21.53 22.99 -18.16
C LEU A 192 20.76 23.27 -19.46
N PRO A 193 19.88 24.30 -19.51
CA PRO A 193 19.13 24.68 -20.72
C PRO A 193 20.01 24.95 -21.96
N GLU A 194 21.18 25.57 -21.79
CA GLU A 194 22.20 25.73 -22.83
C GLU A 194 22.90 24.41 -23.21
N GLY A 195 22.46 23.30 -22.62
CA GLY A 195 22.87 21.92 -22.83
C GLY A 195 24.24 21.56 -22.30
N THR A 196 24.91 22.41 -21.53
CA THR A 196 26.18 22.06 -20.89
C THR A 196 25.97 20.83 -19.98
N PRO A 197 26.75 19.74 -20.14
CA PRO A 197 26.79 18.64 -19.19
C PRO A 197 27.15 19.21 -17.83
N VAL A 198 26.30 18.96 -16.86
CA VAL A 198 26.51 19.44 -15.52
C VAL A 198 27.29 18.34 -14.79
N PRO A 199 28.61 18.48 -14.58
CA PRO A 199 29.36 17.47 -13.85
C PRO A 199 28.75 17.32 -12.45
N ARG A 200 28.46 16.07 -12.07
CA ARG A 200 28.16 15.73 -10.69
C ARG A 200 29.47 15.72 -9.91
N LEU A 201 29.59 16.63 -8.94
CA LEU A 201 30.78 16.73 -8.09
C LEU A 201 30.67 15.75 -6.90
N GLY A 202 31.81 15.16 -6.51
CA GLY A 202 31.94 14.26 -5.38
C GLY A 202 31.47 12.82 -5.63
N SER A 203 30.20 12.61 -5.98
CA SER A 203 29.63 11.26 -6.19
C SER A 203 28.53 11.25 -7.24
N ASN A 204 28.53 10.20 -8.08
CA ASN A 204 27.48 9.91 -9.06
C ASN A 204 26.32 9.08 -8.47
N TYR A 205 26.39 8.73 -7.18
CA TYR A 205 25.42 7.86 -6.52
C TYR A 205 24.97 8.48 -5.18
N PRO A 206 23.67 8.42 -4.84
CA PRO A 206 23.14 8.88 -3.56
C PRO A 206 23.47 7.92 -2.39
N HIS A 207 23.18 8.34 -1.17
CA HIS A 207 23.43 7.69 0.13
C HIS A 207 24.91 7.58 0.58
N VAL A 208 25.76 8.56 0.24
CA VAL A 208 27.20 8.57 0.60
C VAL A 208 27.69 9.80 1.38
N PRO A 209 26.91 10.45 2.27
CA PRO A 209 27.36 11.65 2.97
C PRO A 209 28.61 11.45 3.83
N SER A 210 28.92 10.19 4.17
CA SER A 210 30.17 9.78 4.82
C SER A 210 31.44 10.11 4.05
N ARG A 211 31.33 10.26 2.72
CA ARG A 211 32.42 10.64 1.84
C ARG A 211 32.82 12.11 2.02
N TYR A 212 31.98 12.90 2.68
CA TYR A 212 32.21 14.31 3.01
C TYR A 212 32.74 14.52 4.44
N LEU A 213 33.18 13.46 5.13
CA LEU A 213 34.00 13.53 6.35
C LEU A 213 35.50 13.37 5.99
N PRO A 214 36.45 13.88 6.80
CA PRO A 214 37.81 14.17 6.35
C PRO A 214 38.61 12.97 5.79
N PRO A 215 39.65 13.24 4.96
CA PRO A 215 40.35 12.23 4.16
C PRO A 215 41.12 11.21 5.02
N GLY A 216 40.88 9.91 4.76
CA GLY A 216 41.54 8.79 5.45
C GLY A 216 40.64 7.58 5.72
N MET A 217 39.31 7.74 5.59
CA MET A 217 38.31 6.72 5.92
C MET A 217 37.89 5.82 4.73
N VAL A 218 38.32 6.15 3.51
CA VAL A 218 38.00 5.38 2.30
C VAL A 218 39.26 4.66 1.85
N LYS A 219 39.24 3.32 1.81
CA LYS A 219 40.32 2.56 1.18
C LYS A 219 40.44 2.98 -0.30
N PRO A 220 41.60 3.51 -0.74
CA PRO A 220 41.83 3.74 -2.16
C PRO A 220 41.76 2.42 -2.92
N GLY A 221 40.97 2.34 -4.00
CA GLY A 221 40.93 1.18 -4.90
C GLY A 221 39.81 0.15 -4.67
N ALA A 222 38.77 0.45 -3.88
CA ALA A 222 37.57 -0.39 -3.84
C ALA A 222 36.57 0.03 -4.93
N ASP A 223 36.82 -0.38 -6.17
CA ASP A 223 35.89 -0.29 -7.31
C ASP A 223 34.68 -1.24 -7.16
N SER A 224 34.05 -1.27 -5.97
CA SER A 224 32.77 -1.96 -5.80
C SER A 224 31.66 -0.93 -5.87
N PRO A 225 30.99 -0.80 -7.01
CA PRO A 225 29.72 -0.10 -7.02
C PRO A 225 28.70 -0.97 -6.28
N VAL A 226 27.98 -0.32 -5.36
CA VAL A 226 26.57 -0.59 -5.12
C VAL A 226 26.25 -1.82 -4.22
N TYR A 227 25.51 -1.53 -3.15
CA TYR A 227 24.90 -2.39 -2.12
C TYR A 227 25.77 -2.90 -0.96
N GLY A 228 25.76 -2.14 0.13
CA GLY A 228 26.07 -2.64 1.48
C GLY A 228 26.22 -1.51 2.50
N PRO A 229 25.78 -1.70 3.76
CA PRO A 229 26.05 -0.73 4.81
C PRO A 229 27.56 -0.73 5.11
N TYR A 230 28.21 0.41 4.89
CA TYR A 230 29.36 0.86 5.69
C TYR A 230 30.68 0.06 5.61
N LYS A 231 31.25 -0.10 4.40
CA LYS A 231 32.71 -0.36 4.30
C LYS A 231 33.57 0.89 4.48
N TYR A 232 32.98 2.08 4.42
CA TYR A 232 33.70 3.37 4.45
C TYR A 232 33.85 4.00 5.84
N PHE A 233 33.34 3.35 6.90
CA PHE A 233 33.42 3.84 8.28
C PHE A 233 34.07 2.84 9.23
N GLU A 234 34.85 1.89 8.73
CA GLU A 234 35.52 0.90 9.60
C GLU A 234 36.52 1.56 10.58
N ASP A 235 36.92 2.81 10.33
CA ASP A 235 37.79 3.56 11.22
C ASP A 235 37.02 4.29 12.35
N LYS A 236 37.00 3.65 13.52
CA LYS A 236 36.43 4.21 14.75
C LYS A 236 37.22 5.40 15.32
N ALA A 237 38.39 5.75 14.78
CA ALA A 237 39.28 6.76 15.37
C ALA A 237 38.62 8.14 15.46
N TYR A 238 37.95 8.59 14.40
CA TYR A 238 37.35 9.92 14.37
C TYR A 238 36.10 10.05 15.25
N PHE A 239 35.32 8.97 15.36
CA PHE A 239 34.22 8.91 16.32
C PHE A 239 34.71 8.97 17.77
N LYS A 240 35.87 8.37 18.08
CA LYS A 240 36.44 8.45 19.44
C LYS A 240 36.79 9.88 19.83
N THR A 241 37.22 10.71 18.89
CA THR A 241 37.61 12.11 19.15
C THR A 241 36.47 13.10 19.00
N ASN A 242 35.47 12.80 18.14
CA ASN A 242 34.35 13.70 17.84
C ASN A 242 32.99 12.98 17.92
N PRO A 243 32.65 12.31 19.03
CA PRO A 243 31.41 11.52 19.13
C PRO A 243 30.15 12.39 18.92
N GLU A 244 30.20 13.67 19.27
CA GLU A 244 29.13 14.65 19.14
C GLU A 244 28.79 15.06 17.70
N PHE A 245 29.63 14.71 16.71
CA PHE A 245 29.34 14.92 15.29
C PHE A 245 28.29 13.93 14.77
N TYR A 246 28.12 12.81 15.47
CA TYR A 246 27.20 11.74 15.12
C TYR A 246 25.91 11.86 15.90
N SER A 247 24.82 11.34 15.39
CA SER A 247 23.47 11.49 15.93
C SER A 247 23.32 10.83 17.29
N LEU A 248 22.51 11.43 18.15
CA LEU A 248 22.08 10.85 19.41
C LEU A 248 20.82 10.01 19.16
N SER A 249 20.82 8.74 19.56
CA SER A 249 19.64 7.90 19.54
C SER A 249 18.64 8.31 20.62
N ARG A 250 17.38 7.86 20.51
CA ARG A 250 16.37 8.01 21.58
C ARG A 250 16.79 7.37 22.91
N SER A 251 17.67 6.37 22.88
CA SER A 251 18.25 5.74 24.08
C SER A 251 19.47 6.47 24.63
N GLY A 252 19.82 7.65 24.08
CA GLY A 252 20.95 8.46 24.53
C GLY A 252 22.32 7.95 24.10
N VAL A 253 22.38 7.09 23.08
CA VAL A 253 23.63 6.50 22.58
C VAL A 253 24.06 7.17 21.29
N ARG A 254 25.35 7.45 21.14
CA ARG A 254 25.97 7.82 19.86
C ARG A 254 26.79 6.64 19.37
N ASP A 255 26.78 6.40 18.07
CA ASP A 255 27.58 5.37 17.41
C ASP A 255 28.14 5.92 16.10
N TRP A 256 29.34 5.48 15.74
CA TRP A 256 30.01 5.87 14.50
C TRP A 256 29.23 5.48 13.24
N ALA A 257 28.32 4.51 13.35
CA ALA A 257 27.45 4.05 12.29
C ALA A 257 26.07 4.75 12.24
N TYR A 258 25.84 5.77 13.08
CA TYR A 258 24.63 6.62 13.04
C TYR A 258 24.81 7.83 12.10
N HIS A 259 23.73 8.55 11.84
CA HIS A 259 23.70 9.79 11.05
C HIS A 259 24.58 10.91 11.64
N LEU A 260 24.76 12.02 10.92
CA LEU A 260 25.38 13.23 11.45
C LEU A 260 24.41 14.06 12.31
N CYS A 261 24.94 14.75 13.32
CA CYS A 261 24.18 15.65 14.18
C CYS A 261 24.14 17.06 13.59
N TYR A 262 23.15 17.35 12.73
CA TYR A 262 23.06 18.63 12.02
C TYR A 262 22.86 19.85 12.91
N SER A 263 22.59 19.76 14.21
CA SER A 263 22.64 20.95 15.08
C SER A 263 24.05 21.33 15.56
N ASN A 264 25.05 20.47 15.36
CA ASN A 264 26.42 20.70 15.82
C ASN A 264 27.18 21.64 14.86
N LYS A 265 27.56 22.83 15.34
CA LYS A 265 28.21 23.87 14.54
C LYS A 265 29.60 23.46 14.02
N GLU A 266 30.40 22.76 14.82
CA GLU A 266 31.74 22.32 14.39
C GLU A 266 31.64 21.22 13.33
N MET A 267 30.68 20.31 13.49
CA MET A 267 30.38 19.30 12.48
C MET A 267 29.96 19.95 11.15
N ARG A 268 29.03 20.93 11.19
CA ARG A 268 28.61 21.67 9.99
C ARG A 268 29.78 22.35 9.29
N ARG A 269 30.66 23.02 10.05
CA ARG A 269 31.86 23.67 9.48
C ARG A 269 32.78 22.68 8.79
N GLU A 270 33.05 21.55 9.43
CA GLU A 270 33.90 20.50 8.84
C GLU A 270 33.26 19.91 7.58
N LEU A 271 31.95 19.67 7.61
CA LEU A 271 31.21 19.18 6.46
C LEU A 271 31.28 20.17 5.29
N ILE A 272 30.96 21.45 5.52
CA ILE A 272 31.03 22.52 4.51
C ILE A 272 32.45 22.64 3.94
N LYS A 273 33.47 22.61 4.80
CA LYS A 273 34.87 22.62 4.37
C LYS A 273 35.15 21.47 3.38
N ASN A 274 34.71 20.25 3.68
CA ASN A 274 34.94 19.10 2.81
C ASN A 274 34.16 19.18 1.49
N TYR A 275 32.95 19.73 1.50
CA TYR A 275 32.22 20.06 0.27
C TYR A 275 33.03 21.02 -0.62
N LEU A 276 33.60 22.06 -0.03
CA LEU A 276 34.42 23.05 -0.74
C LEU A 276 35.75 22.45 -1.24
N GLU A 277 36.42 21.58 -0.49
CA GLU A 277 37.63 20.88 -0.94
C GLU A 277 37.38 20.00 -2.17
N ILE A 278 36.21 19.34 -2.24
CA ILE A 278 35.81 18.58 -3.43
C ILE A 278 35.62 19.50 -4.62
N VAL A 279 34.93 20.63 -4.43
CA VAL A 279 34.76 21.65 -5.47
C VAL A 279 36.15 22.11 -5.94
N GLU A 280 37.04 22.53 -5.05
CA GLU A 280 38.40 22.97 -5.40
C GLU A 280 39.18 21.93 -6.23
N LYS A 281 38.99 20.63 -5.94
CA LYS A 281 39.67 19.54 -6.65
C LYS A 281 39.04 19.20 -8.00
N GLU A 282 37.72 19.07 -8.03
CA GLU A 282 36.97 18.45 -9.14
C GLU A 282 36.37 19.48 -10.09
N TYR A 283 35.97 20.63 -9.57
CA TYR A 283 35.31 21.67 -10.34
C TYR A 283 36.29 22.35 -11.32
N LYS A 284 35.85 22.55 -12.56
CA LYS A 284 36.67 23.10 -13.66
C LYS A 284 36.06 24.38 -14.27
N GLY A 285 35.09 24.99 -13.60
CA GLY A 285 34.36 26.14 -14.11
C GLY A 285 33.08 25.77 -14.87
N GLY A 286 32.11 26.68 -14.89
CA GLY A 286 30.81 26.49 -15.52
C GLY A 286 29.79 25.76 -14.63
N PRO A 287 28.60 25.45 -15.13
CA PRO A 287 27.54 24.96 -14.24
C PRO A 287 27.76 23.52 -13.79
N ALA A 288 27.58 23.24 -12.49
CA ALA A 288 27.78 21.91 -11.88
C ALA A 288 26.64 21.55 -10.92
N LEU A 289 26.52 20.26 -10.57
CA LEU A 289 25.53 19.76 -9.60
C LEU A 289 26.29 19.09 -8.47
N MET A 290 26.04 19.52 -7.24
CA MET A 290 26.61 18.92 -6.03
C MET A 290 25.50 18.27 -5.23
N LEU A 291 25.63 16.97 -4.97
CA LEU A 291 24.64 16.26 -4.17
C LEU A 291 24.82 16.59 -2.68
N ALA A 292 23.82 17.21 -2.07
CA ALA A 292 23.74 17.52 -0.65
C ALA A 292 22.95 16.42 0.09
N ASP A 293 23.58 15.25 0.18
CA ASP A 293 22.92 14.00 0.50
C ASP A 293 22.67 13.74 2.00
N LEU A 294 21.71 12.85 2.29
CA LEU A 294 21.42 12.29 3.60
C LEU A 294 21.37 10.75 3.53
N ASN A 295 22.05 10.10 4.48
CA ASN A 295 22.16 8.65 4.53
C ASN A 295 21.03 8.02 5.34
N ASP A 296 19.82 7.88 4.80
CA ASP A 296 18.62 7.43 5.53
C ASP A 296 18.66 6.03 6.18
N LYS A 297 19.75 5.28 6.04
CA LYS A 297 19.89 3.96 6.66
C LYS A 297 21.16 3.81 7.49
N GLY A 298 21.34 4.68 8.49
CA GLY A 298 22.20 4.38 9.65
C GLY A 298 22.04 2.93 10.12
N LYS A 299 23.07 2.31 10.71
CA LYS A 299 22.95 0.92 11.20
C LYS A 299 21.75 0.85 12.17
N ALA A 300 20.74 0.04 11.81
CA ALA A 300 19.43 -0.15 12.47
C ALA A 300 18.24 0.74 12.04
N GLY A 301 18.29 1.43 10.89
CA GLY A 301 17.15 2.24 10.42
C GLY A 301 16.81 3.39 11.39
N MET A 302 17.85 3.93 12.02
CA MET A 302 17.72 4.97 13.04
C MET A 302 17.28 6.29 12.38
N PRO A 303 16.23 6.96 12.88
CA PRO A 303 15.85 8.30 12.43
C PRO A 303 16.92 9.34 12.80
N LEU A 304 16.73 10.56 12.29
CA LEU A 304 17.55 11.75 12.55
C LEU A 304 17.79 12.00 14.06
N CYS A 305 18.85 12.77 14.37
CA CYS A 305 19.37 13.00 15.72
C CYS A 305 18.34 13.48 16.75
N TRP A 306 18.31 12.85 17.93
CA TRP A 306 17.41 13.16 19.06
C TRP A 306 18.02 14.11 20.10
N CYS A 307 19.13 14.81 19.79
CA CYS A 307 19.67 15.77 20.74
C CYS A 307 18.73 16.98 20.90
N PRO A 308 18.73 17.66 22.07
CA PRO A 308 17.81 18.78 22.33
C PRO A 308 17.86 19.88 21.27
N GLU A 309 19.05 20.20 20.75
CA GLU A 309 19.22 21.23 19.72
C GLU A 309 18.62 20.83 18.36
N CYS A 310 18.73 19.55 17.97
CA CYS A 310 18.05 19.06 16.77
C CYS A 310 16.54 19.07 16.96
N ALA A 311 16.04 18.67 18.13
CA ALA A 311 14.61 18.70 18.44
C ALA A 311 14.03 20.11 18.33
N LYS A 312 14.77 21.13 18.78
CA LYS A 312 14.38 22.54 18.66
C LYS A 312 14.29 23.01 17.20
N LEU A 313 15.26 22.62 16.36
CA LEU A 313 15.21 22.92 14.93
C LEU A 313 14.03 22.21 14.27
N ASN A 314 13.79 20.94 14.58
CA ASN A 314 12.64 20.19 14.08
C ASN A 314 11.31 20.89 14.42
N GLU A 315 11.14 21.36 15.66
CA GLU A 315 9.96 22.14 16.05
C GLU A 315 9.83 23.47 15.30
N THR A 316 10.97 24.13 15.02
CA THR A 316 11.03 25.41 14.29
C THR A 316 10.56 25.28 12.84
N TYR A 317 10.96 24.21 12.16
CA TYR A 317 10.55 23.94 10.78
C TYR A 317 9.22 23.20 10.69
N GLY A 318 8.73 22.63 11.80
CA GLY A 318 7.44 21.92 11.84
C GLY A 318 7.50 20.50 11.27
N ASN A 319 8.68 19.89 11.17
CA ASN A 319 8.84 18.52 10.68
C ASN A 319 9.98 17.77 11.40
N THR A 320 10.09 16.47 11.16
CA THR A 320 11.08 15.59 11.81
C THR A 320 12.51 15.78 11.30
N ALA A 321 12.67 16.49 10.18
CA ALA A 321 13.94 16.76 9.51
C ALA A 321 14.38 18.24 9.51
N GLY A 322 13.79 19.07 10.37
CA GLY A 322 14.08 20.51 10.40
C GLY A 322 15.57 20.82 10.58
N CYS A 323 16.29 20.05 11.39
CA CYS A 323 17.73 20.24 11.56
C CYS A 323 18.56 19.99 10.29
N TYR A 324 18.11 19.09 9.40
CA TYR A 324 18.73 18.84 8.10
C TYR A 324 18.40 19.98 7.13
N TRP A 325 17.14 20.40 7.04
CA TRP A 325 16.74 21.51 6.17
C TRP A 325 17.41 22.82 6.56
N ASP A 326 17.60 23.06 7.86
CA ASP A 326 18.37 24.20 8.36
C ASP A 326 19.84 24.19 7.86
N PHE A 327 20.48 23.02 7.84
CA PHE A 327 21.81 22.87 7.27
C PHE A 327 21.81 23.04 5.74
N ILE A 328 20.80 22.53 5.04
CA ILE A 328 20.66 22.69 3.58
C ILE A 328 20.59 24.18 3.21
N LEU A 329 19.84 24.99 3.97
CA LEU A 329 19.80 26.43 3.76
C LEU A 329 21.17 27.10 3.99
N GLU A 330 21.90 26.69 5.02
CA GLU A 330 23.25 27.19 5.31
C GLU A 330 24.24 26.89 4.16
N ILE A 331 24.30 25.65 3.68
CA ILE A 331 25.20 25.29 2.59
C ILE A 331 24.78 25.91 1.25
N CYS A 332 23.47 26.08 0.99
CA CYS A 332 22.98 26.81 -0.18
C CYS A 332 23.49 28.25 -0.20
N GLN A 333 23.48 28.94 0.94
CA GLN A 333 24.01 30.29 1.05
C GLN A 333 25.52 30.33 0.76
N VAL A 334 26.29 29.39 1.33
CA VAL A 334 27.74 29.30 1.09
C VAL A 334 28.05 29.09 -0.41
N PHE A 335 27.33 28.19 -1.08
CA PHE A 335 27.53 27.93 -2.50
C PHE A 335 27.07 29.12 -3.35
N LYS A 336 25.97 29.78 -3.00
CA LYS A 336 25.51 30.98 -3.69
C LYS A 336 26.54 32.11 -3.64
N GLU A 337 27.29 32.23 -2.54
CA GLU A 337 28.35 33.24 -2.39
C GLU A 337 29.66 32.87 -3.10
N LYS A 338 30.07 31.60 -3.08
CA LYS A 338 31.38 31.17 -3.59
C LYS A 338 31.37 30.61 -5.01
N TYR A 339 30.29 29.92 -5.37
CA TYR A 339 30.14 29.17 -6.62
C TYR A 339 28.67 29.23 -7.09
N PRO A 340 28.15 30.43 -7.44
CA PRO A 340 26.74 30.62 -7.79
C PRO A 340 26.25 29.77 -8.97
N GLU A 341 27.17 29.27 -9.79
CA GLU A 341 26.91 28.38 -10.91
C GLU A 341 26.75 26.89 -10.53
N ILE A 342 26.99 26.52 -9.27
CA ILE A 342 26.79 25.16 -8.78
C ILE A 342 25.41 25.04 -8.12
N LEU A 343 24.58 24.16 -8.66
CA LEU A 343 23.31 23.77 -8.06
C LEU A 343 23.56 22.69 -6.99
N LEU A 344 22.82 22.76 -5.89
CA LEU A 344 22.80 21.72 -4.87
C LEU A 344 21.56 20.84 -5.08
N GLN A 345 21.71 19.52 -5.01
CA GLN A 345 20.60 18.58 -5.09
C GLN A 345 20.35 17.94 -3.72
N ALA A 346 19.14 18.04 -3.18
CA ALA A 346 18.78 17.46 -1.89
C ALA A 346 17.57 16.52 -2.03
N PRO A 347 17.65 15.28 -1.51
CA PRO A 347 16.58 14.31 -1.68
C PRO A 347 15.43 14.51 -0.67
N VAL A 348 14.20 14.48 -1.17
CA VAL A 348 12.92 14.48 -0.44
C VAL A 348 12.37 13.06 -0.45
N TYR A 349 12.77 12.25 0.54
CA TYR A 349 12.41 10.84 0.65
C TYR A 349 12.51 10.38 2.11
N GLN A 350 11.77 9.33 2.47
CA GLN A 350 11.85 8.70 3.81
C GLN A 350 11.86 9.72 4.96
N SER A 351 12.98 9.89 5.68
CA SER A 351 13.03 10.77 6.86
C SER A 351 12.90 12.26 6.52
N THR A 352 13.15 12.66 5.28
CA THR A 352 13.09 14.06 4.82
C THR A 352 11.80 14.38 4.06
N ARG A 353 10.90 13.42 3.89
CA ARG A 353 9.68 13.56 3.07
C ARG A 353 8.67 14.58 3.61
N ASP A 354 8.63 14.76 4.93
CA ASP A 354 7.61 15.58 5.59
C ASP A 354 7.91 17.06 5.29
N VAL A 355 6.90 17.77 4.80
CA VAL A 355 7.01 19.19 4.43
C VAL A 355 7.37 20.02 5.67
N PRO A 356 8.31 20.96 5.61
CA PRO A 356 8.61 21.86 6.73
C PRO A 356 7.53 22.94 6.87
N GLU A 357 6.38 22.58 7.46
CA GLU A 357 5.15 23.40 7.53
C GLU A 357 5.33 24.80 8.14
N LYS A 358 6.32 24.99 9.01
CA LYS A 358 6.57 26.27 9.70
C LYS A 358 7.71 27.08 9.09
N MET A 359 8.35 26.59 8.03
CA MET A 359 9.41 27.32 7.34
C MET A 359 8.89 28.66 6.80
N GLN A 360 9.68 29.71 7.00
CA GLN A 360 9.37 31.05 6.50
C GLN A 360 10.05 31.25 5.14
N GLY A 361 9.26 31.62 4.12
CA GLY A 361 9.76 31.87 2.78
C GLY A 361 9.92 30.61 1.92
N LYS A 362 10.67 30.73 0.84
CA LYS A 362 10.93 29.64 -0.12
C LYS A 362 12.38 29.16 0.00
N PHE A 363 12.62 27.93 -0.42
CA PHE A 363 13.96 27.41 -0.64
C PHE A 363 14.70 28.22 -1.72
N PRO A 364 16.03 28.32 -1.62
CA PRO A 364 16.86 28.99 -2.62
C PRO A 364 16.69 28.42 -4.03
N ASP A 365 16.82 29.28 -5.03
CA ASP A 365 16.79 28.93 -6.46
C ASP A 365 17.96 28.05 -6.91
N ASN A 366 19.08 28.03 -6.17
CA ASN A 366 20.20 27.13 -6.39
C ASN A 366 20.03 25.74 -5.75
N LEU A 367 18.85 25.41 -5.21
CA LEU A 367 18.51 24.10 -4.67
C LEU A 367 17.55 23.34 -5.61
N VAL A 368 17.92 22.12 -5.97
CA VAL A 368 17.10 21.14 -6.68
C VAL A 368 16.55 20.13 -5.68
N LEU A 369 15.23 20.09 -5.52
CA LEU A 369 14.57 19.10 -4.67
C LEU A 369 14.30 17.84 -5.47
N GLU A 370 14.87 16.71 -5.05
CA GLU A 370 14.72 15.41 -5.72
C GLU A 370 13.76 14.49 -4.94
N PHE A 371 12.59 14.23 -5.50
CA PHE A 371 11.53 13.47 -4.83
C PHE A 371 11.67 11.96 -5.10
N ALA A 372 11.45 11.13 -4.08
CA ALA A 372 11.28 9.68 -4.25
C ALA A 372 10.08 9.17 -3.43
N PRO A 373 8.85 9.23 -3.96
CA PRO A 373 7.63 8.86 -3.25
C PRO A 373 7.49 7.34 -3.15
N LEU A 374 8.14 6.75 -2.13
CA LEU A 374 8.23 5.31 -1.90
C LEU A 374 7.08 4.77 -1.03
N ASP A 375 6.80 5.44 0.09
CA ASP A 375 5.91 4.92 1.13
C ASP A 375 4.45 5.35 0.93
N GLU A 376 4.24 6.37 0.09
CA GLU A 376 2.96 7.03 -0.18
C GLU A 376 2.26 6.45 -1.41
N THR A 377 2.88 5.49 -2.11
CA THR A 377 2.43 5.02 -3.42
C THR A 377 2.26 3.49 -3.48
N ASP A 378 1.19 3.06 -4.13
CA ASP A 378 1.02 1.67 -4.54
C ASP A 378 1.81 1.43 -5.85
N PHE A 379 2.72 0.48 -5.84
CA PHE A 379 3.56 0.14 -6.98
C PHE A 379 2.85 -0.61 -8.10
N LEU A 380 1.56 -0.96 -7.93
CA LEU A 380 0.67 -1.44 -8.98
C LEU A 380 -0.23 -0.35 -9.59
N LYS A 381 -0.32 0.82 -8.96
CA LYS A 381 -1.30 1.86 -9.35
C LYS A 381 -0.62 3.20 -9.68
N PRO A 382 -1.22 4.02 -10.57
CA PRO A 382 -0.76 5.37 -10.81
C PRO A 382 -1.03 6.30 -9.61
N TYR A 383 -0.35 7.45 -9.55
CA TYR A 383 -0.53 8.42 -8.47
C TYR A 383 -1.96 8.94 -8.38
N GLU A 384 -2.56 9.33 -9.50
CA GLU A 384 -3.97 9.72 -9.53
C GLU A 384 -4.85 8.57 -10.05
N PRO A 385 -5.97 8.25 -9.39
CA PRO A 385 -6.47 8.78 -8.10
C PRO A 385 -5.95 8.03 -6.85
N TYR A 386 -5.01 7.09 -6.99
CA TYR A 386 -4.78 6.05 -5.97
C TYR A 386 -3.77 6.42 -4.87
N ALA A 387 -2.99 7.50 -5.04
CA ALA A 387 -1.99 7.97 -4.09
C ALA A 387 -2.17 9.47 -3.76
N PRO A 388 -3.31 9.88 -3.18
CA PRO A 388 -3.57 11.29 -2.83
C PRO A 388 -2.50 11.85 -1.88
N ALA A 389 -1.99 11.05 -0.94
CA ALA A 389 -0.91 11.46 -0.03
C ALA A 389 0.38 11.84 -0.78
N ALA A 390 0.75 11.10 -1.83
CA ALA A 390 1.92 11.43 -2.65
C ALA A 390 1.68 12.70 -3.47
N CYS A 391 0.45 12.88 -3.98
CA CYS A 391 0.06 14.07 -4.73
C CYS A 391 0.09 15.33 -3.86
N ASP A 392 -0.48 15.25 -2.65
CA ASP A 392 -0.50 16.34 -1.67
C ASP A 392 0.90 16.71 -1.20
N MET A 393 1.77 15.71 -0.95
CA MET A 393 3.18 15.93 -0.61
C MET A 393 3.89 16.70 -1.73
N ILE A 394 3.75 16.27 -2.98
CA ILE A 394 4.36 16.91 -4.15
C ILE A 394 3.91 18.38 -4.25
N GLU A 395 2.61 18.64 -4.16
CA GLU A 395 2.07 20.01 -4.27
C GLU A 395 2.49 20.90 -3.10
N SER A 396 2.54 20.34 -1.89
CA SER A 396 2.98 21.07 -0.70
C SER A 396 4.44 21.49 -0.80
N TRP A 397 5.33 20.58 -1.19
CA TRP A 397 6.74 20.92 -1.41
C TRP A 397 6.95 21.89 -2.58
N ARG A 398 6.19 21.72 -3.67
CA ARG A 398 6.23 22.64 -4.81
C ARG A 398 5.88 24.07 -4.42
N SER A 399 5.00 24.27 -3.44
CA SER A 399 4.68 25.61 -2.94
C SER A 399 5.87 26.32 -2.26
N LEU A 400 6.87 25.56 -1.80
CA LEU A 400 8.02 26.06 -1.05
C LEU A 400 9.25 26.35 -1.92
N THR A 401 9.21 26.18 -3.24
CA THR A 401 10.34 26.49 -4.12
C THR A 401 9.88 27.02 -5.47
N ASP A 402 10.65 27.95 -6.03
CA ASP A 402 10.56 28.32 -7.45
C ASP A 402 11.68 27.66 -8.28
N GLY A 403 12.52 26.87 -7.62
CA GLY A 403 13.64 26.15 -8.22
C GLY A 403 13.21 24.90 -9.00
N LYS A 404 14.20 24.23 -9.59
CA LYS A 404 13.98 23.00 -10.37
C LYS A 404 13.52 21.85 -9.47
N LEU A 405 12.55 21.09 -9.97
CA LEU A 405 12.05 19.87 -9.32
C LEU A 405 12.58 18.64 -10.07
N ALA A 406 13.18 17.73 -9.31
CA ALA A 406 13.64 16.44 -9.80
C ALA A 406 12.82 15.30 -9.20
N ILE A 407 12.64 14.24 -9.96
CA ILE A 407 11.97 13.02 -9.49
C ILE A 407 12.89 11.84 -9.69
N TRP A 408 13.00 11.00 -8.67
CA TRP A 408 13.61 9.68 -8.73
C TRP A 408 12.50 8.63 -8.72
N ILE A 409 12.15 8.13 -9.90
CA ILE A 409 11.10 7.11 -10.05
C ILE A 409 11.69 5.70 -10.06
N TYR A 410 10.85 4.78 -9.61
CA TYR A 410 11.05 3.34 -9.69
C TYR A 410 9.97 2.72 -10.58
N PRO A 411 10.25 2.57 -11.89
CA PRO A 411 9.32 1.88 -12.81
C PRO A 411 9.23 0.37 -12.53
N THR A 412 10.24 -0.16 -11.83
CA THR A 412 10.44 -1.54 -11.39
C THR A 412 10.09 -1.70 -9.90
N VAL A 413 9.58 -2.88 -9.51
CA VAL A 413 9.30 -3.24 -8.12
C VAL A 413 10.35 -4.24 -7.62
N TYR A 414 11.16 -3.89 -6.63
CA TYR A 414 12.23 -4.79 -6.19
C TYR A 414 11.70 -5.97 -5.35
N PRO A 415 12.24 -7.19 -5.48
CA PRO A 415 11.68 -8.39 -4.83
C PRO A 415 12.14 -8.64 -3.40
N ARG A 416 11.27 -9.10 -2.48
CA ARG A 416 11.67 -9.61 -1.15
C ARG A 416 11.21 -11.06 -0.86
N PRO A 417 12.11 -11.97 -0.40
CA PRO A 417 13.57 -11.85 -0.42
C PRO A 417 14.08 -11.60 -1.86
N LEU A 418 15.32 -11.11 -2.02
CA LEU A 418 15.92 -10.57 -3.27
C LEU A 418 16.00 -11.52 -4.48
N TYR A 419 15.23 -12.60 -4.48
CA TYR A 419 15.25 -13.68 -5.45
C TYR A 419 13.98 -13.76 -6.30
N THR A 420 12.80 -13.35 -5.81
CA THR A 420 11.54 -13.57 -6.56
C THR A 420 10.91 -12.30 -7.06
N ARG A 421 11.07 -12.03 -8.35
CA ARG A 421 10.53 -10.85 -9.02
C ARG A 421 9.00 -10.91 -9.15
N PRO A 422 8.25 -9.88 -8.71
CA PRO A 422 6.82 -9.80 -8.95
C PRO A 422 6.49 -9.90 -10.45
N LEU A 423 5.49 -10.71 -10.80
CA LEU A 423 4.99 -10.83 -12.17
C LEU A 423 4.06 -9.66 -12.45
N VAL A 424 4.63 -8.56 -12.97
CA VAL A 424 3.94 -7.30 -13.26
C VAL A 424 4.41 -6.66 -14.58
N ALA A 425 3.51 -6.00 -15.29
CA ALA A 425 3.68 -5.15 -16.45
C ALA A 425 3.96 -3.68 -16.06
N ASN A 426 3.09 -3.05 -15.24
CA ASN A 426 3.22 -1.67 -14.78
C ASN A 426 3.32 -0.59 -15.90
N ILE A 427 2.68 -0.79 -17.06
CA ILE A 427 2.72 0.17 -18.18
C ILE A 427 1.81 1.38 -17.90
N ASP A 428 0.53 1.16 -17.58
CA ASP A 428 -0.43 2.23 -17.25
C ASP A 428 0.08 3.16 -16.14
N ARG A 429 0.64 2.55 -15.07
CA ARG A 429 1.25 3.28 -13.95
C ARG A 429 2.36 4.21 -14.42
N LEU A 430 3.32 3.69 -15.22
CA LEU A 430 4.45 4.46 -15.73
C LEU A 430 3.97 5.67 -16.53
N VAL A 431 3.06 5.45 -17.49
CA VAL A 431 2.57 6.48 -18.40
C VAL A 431 1.85 7.59 -17.63
N ARG A 432 0.92 7.21 -16.74
CA ARG A 432 0.11 8.18 -15.99
C ARG A 432 0.94 8.95 -14.97
N ASN A 433 1.93 8.31 -14.34
CA ASN A 433 2.84 8.99 -13.41
C ASN A 433 3.71 10.02 -14.12
N LEU A 434 4.28 9.71 -15.29
CA LEU A 434 5.07 10.68 -16.06
C LEU A 434 4.23 11.87 -16.51
N ARG A 435 3.00 11.63 -16.99
CA ARG A 435 2.05 12.69 -17.34
C ARG A 435 1.68 13.56 -16.15
N TYR A 436 1.47 12.96 -14.98
CA TYR A 436 1.25 13.70 -13.73
C TYR A 436 2.47 14.59 -13.42
N LEU A 437 3.65 14.01 -13.30
CA LEU A 437 4.88 14.72 -12.95
C LEU A 437 5.16 15.91 -13.89
N HIS A 438 5.02 15.71 -15.20
CA HIS A 438 5.20 16.79 -16.16
C HIS A 438 4.18 17.92 -15.98
N ARG A 439 2.87 17.61 -15.80
CA ARG A 439 1.83 18.62 -15.55
C ARG A 439 2.09 19.43 -14.27
N HIS A 440 2.81 18.84 -13.30
CA HIS A 440 3.12 19.44 -12.02
C HIS A 440 4.51 20.11 -11.96
N GLY A 441 5.19 20.26 -13.10
CA GLY A 441 6.40 21.09 -13.21
C GLY A 441 7.71 20.38 -12.89
N PHE A 442 7.72 19.04 -12.84
CA PHE A 442 8.96 18.29 -12.81
C PHE A 442 9.64 18.36 -14.18
N SER A 443 10.89 18.81 -14.20
CA SER A 443 11.68 18.91 -15.42
C SER A 443 12.89 17.97 -15.42
N GLU A 444 13.26 17.39 -14.28
CA GLU A 444 14.44 16.54 -14.13
C GLU A 444 14.01 15.12 -13.76
N LEU A 445 14.25 14.14 -14.65
CA LEU A 445 13.78 12.77 -14.50
C LEU A 445 14.94 11.82 -14.24
N GLY A 446 15.02 11.30 -13.02
CA GLY A 446 15.82 10.13 -12.66
C GLY A 446 14.96 8.88 -12.65
N ALA A 447 15.35 7.83 -13.37
CA ALA A 447 14.66 6.56 -13.31
C ALA A 447 15.63 5.42 -12.98
N GLU A 448 15.34 4.70 -11.90
CA GLU A 448 16.14 3.55 -11.49
C GLU A 448 15.52 2.26 -12.00
N PHE A 449 16.32 1.52 -12.78
CA PHE A 449 15.96 0.21 -13.30
C PHE A 449 17.01 -0.85 -12.97
N GLY A 450 16.54 -2.00 -12.49
CA GLY A 450 17.23 -3.25 -12.80
C GLY A 450 17.06 -3.52 -14.30
N CYS A 451 18.10 -3.31 -15.10
CA CYS A 451 18.09 -3.68 -16.52
C CYS A 451 19.08 -4.77 -16.88
N GLY A 452 18.82 -5.38 -18.04
CA GLY A 452 19.42 -6.62 -18.48
C GLY A 452 18.79 -7.85 -17.83
N PRO A 453 19.33 -9.05 -18.07
CA PRO A 453 18.75 -10.31 -17.61
C PRO A 453 18.68 -10.46 -16.08
N TYR A 454 19.34 -9.56 -15.36
CA TYR A 454 19.29 -9.42 -13.90
C TYR A 454 18.04 -8.68 -13.39
N GLY A 455 17.39 -7.88 -14.23
CA GLY A 455 16.24 -7.07 -13.85
C GLY A 455 14.94 -7.44 -14.56
N GLU A 456 14.94 -8.52 -15.35
CA GLU A 456 13.79 -9.01 -16.11
C GLU A 456 12.57 -9.27 -15.20
N MET A 457 11.67 -8.29 -15.15
CA MET A 457 10.33 -8.35 -14.62
C MET A 457 9.39 -8.02 -15.75
N GLY A 458 8.51 -8.94 -16.14
CA GLY A 458 7.57 -8.74 -17.24
C GLY A 458 8.15 -7.96 -18.44
N PHE A 459 7.46 -6.89 -18.83
CA PHE A 459 7.74 -6.04 -19.99
C PHE A 459 8.79 -4.94 -19.70
N ASN A 460 9.96 -5.29 -19.16
CA ASN A 460 10.99 -4.31 -18.76
C ASN A 460 11.55 -3.49 -19.95
N GLU A 461 11.87 -4.15 -21.06
CA GLU A 461 12.40 -3.52 -22.27
C GLU A 461 11.40 -2.52 -22.86
N LEU A 462 10.11 -2.89 -22.89
CA LEU A 462 9.03 -1.99 -23.30
C LEU A 462 8.92 -0.78 -22.36
N ARG A 463 9.04 -0.96 -21.03
CA ARG A 463 9.03 0.15 -20.07
C ARG A 463 10.16 1.13 -20.30
N VAL A 464 11.37 0.64 -20.57
CA VAL A 464 12.54 1.50 -20.86
C VAL A 464 12.33 2.24 -22.18
N TYR A 465 11.83 1.56 -23.22
CA TYR A 465 11.48 2.19 -24.50
C TYR A 465 10.43 3.29 -24.34
N LEU A 466 9.30 2.99 -23.67
CA LEU A 466 8.24 3.96 -23.42
C LEU A 466 8.72 5.13 -22.57
N LEU A 467 9.54 4.88 -21.54
CA LEU A 467 10.12 5.94 -20.73
C LEU A 467 11.00 6.87 -21.57
N ALA A 468 11.86 6.34 -22.43
CA ALA A 468 12.70 7.16 -23.32
C ALA A 468 11.87 7.94 -24.36
N CYS A 469 10.74 7.40 -24.81
CA CYS A 469 9.80 8.12 -25.67
C CYS A 469 9.07 9.24 -24.90
N LEU A 470 8.50 8.94 -23.74
CA LEU A 470 7.72 9.88 -22.92
C LEU A 470 8.57 10.96 -22.26
N ALA A 471 9.85 10.71 -22.00
CA ALA A 471 10.79 11.72 -21.54
C ALA A 471 10.95 12.86 -22.59
N ARG A 472 10.82 12.53 -23.88
CA ARG A 472 10.88 13.49 -24.98
C ARG A 472 9.52 14.09 -25.27
N ASP A 473 8.48 13.26 -25.33
CA ASP A 473 7.11 13.67 -25.62
C ASP A 473 6.14 12.91 -24.72
N VAL A 474 5.76 13.53 -23.60
CA VAL A 474 4.90 12.91 -22.59
C VAL A 474 3.46 12.67 -23.08
N GLU A 475 3.09 13.33 -24.18
CA GLU A 475 1.78 13.21 -24.82
C GLU A 475 1.80 12.26 -26.02
N ALA A 476 2.92 11.55 -26.27
CA ALA A 476 3.03 10.58 -27.35
C ALA A 476 1.91 9.51 -27.30
N ASP A 477 1.53 9.00 -28.48
CA ASP A 477 0.52 7.94 -28.64
C ASP A 477 1.08 6.60 -28.14
N VAL A 478 0.89 6.35 -26.85
CA VAL A 478 1.40 5.15 -26.17
C VAL A 478 0.85 3.86 -26.79
N PRO A 479 -0.45 3.69 -27.08
CA PRO A 479 -0.94 2.52 -27.82
C PRO A 479 -0.18 2.25 -29.13
N ALA A 480 0.08 3.29 -29.93
CA ALA A 480 0.85 3.14 -31.17
C ALA A 480 2.32 2.73 -30.90
N LEU A 481 2.96 3.31 -29.87
CA LEU A 481 4.32 2.94 -29.47
C LEU A 481 4.40 1.49 -28.96
N ILE A 482 3.40 1.03 -28.19
CA ILE A 482 3.32 -0.35 -27.73
C ILE A 482 3.16 -1.28 -28.93
N GLN A 483 2.26 -0.96 -29.87
CA GLN A 483 2.07 -1.78 -31.06
C GLN A 483 3.36 -1.87 -31.89
N ASP A 484 4.00 -0.73 -32.19
CA ASP A 484 5.26 -0.65 -32.94
C ASP A 484 6.36 -1.48 -32.28
N PHE A 485 6.53 -1.35 -30.95
CA PHE A 485 7.48 -2.15 -30.20
C PHE A 485 7.15 -3.64 -30.26
N MET A 486 5.90 -4.03 -30.02
CA MET A 486 5.51 -5.44 -29.94
C MET A 486 5.72 -6.15 -31.28
N GLU A 487 5.31 -5.53 -32.39
CA GLU A 487 5.45 -6.08 -33.73
C GLU A 487 6.92 -6.31 -34.11
N HIS A 488 7.81 -5.37 -33.77
CA HIS A 488 9.24 -5.47 -34.12
C HIS A 488 10.03 -6.33 -33.13
N TYR A 489 9.66 -6.34 -31.85
CA TYR A 489 10.40 -7.04 -30.81
C TYR A 489 9.96 -8.50 -30.68
N TYR A 490 8.66 -8.80 -30.74
CA TYR A 490 8.13 -10.16 -30.60
C TYR A 490 7.70 -10.80 -31.93
N GLY A 491 7.75 -10.08 -33.05
CA GLY A 491 7.46 -10.61 -34.39
C GLY A 491 6.07 -11.24 -34.47
N ALA A 492 5.98 -12.48 -34.97
CA ALA A 492 4.72 -13.21 -35.10
C ALA A 492 3.99 -13.45 -33.76
N ALA A 493 4.67 -13.35 -32.61
CA ALA A 493 4.04 -13.46 -31.29
C ALA A 493 3.42 -12.15 -30.80
N ALA A 494 3.58 -11.02 -31.49
CA ALA A 494 3.14 -9.70 -31.05
C ALA A 494 1.65 -9.65 -30.64
N PRO A 495 0.67 -10.19 -31.41
CA PRO A 495 -0.73 -10.16 -30.99
C PRO A 495 -0.98 -10.91 -29.68
N ALA A 496 -0.33 -12.07 -29.49
CA ALA A 496 -0.46 -12.86 -28.28
C ALA A 496 0.23 -12.17 -27.09
N MET A 497 1.40 -11.55 -27.31
CA MET A 497 2.11 -10.79 -26.26
C MET A 497 1.31 -9.55 -25.82
N MET A 498 0.64 -8.85 -26.75
CA MET A 498 -0.28 -7.76 -26.41
C MET A 498 -1.49 -8.25 -25.61
N GLN A 499 -2.04 -9.41 -25.94
CA GLN A 499 -3.11 -10.01 -25.14
C GLN A 499 -2.61 -10.34 -23.73
N TYR A 500 -1.44 -10.96 -23.60
CA TYR A 500 -0.85 -11.25 -22.29
C TYR A 500 -0.59 -9.98 -21.47
N LEU A 501 -0.08 -8.92 -22.10
CA LEU A 501 0.07 -7.59 -21.47
C LEU A 501 -1.28 -7.08 -20.93
N ALA A 502 -2.32 -7.08 -21.76
CA ALA A 502 -3.64 -6.56 -21.38
C ALA A 502 -4.27 -7.36 -20.23
N GLU A 503 -4.14 -8.70 -20.25
CA GLU A 503 -4.60 -9.56 -19.16
C GLU A 503 -3.85 -9.27 -17.86
N LEU A 504 -2.52 -9.10 -17.93
CA LEU A 504 -1.69 -8.82 -16.77
C LEU A 504 -2.01 -7.43 -16.18
N GLU A 505 -2.14 -6.39 -17.00
CA GLU A 505 -2.56 -5.05 -16.54
C GLU A 505 -3.98 -5.05 -15.95
N GLN A 506 -4.88 -5.89 -16.47
CA GLN A 506 -6.22 -6.03 -15.90
C GLN A 506 -6.18 -6.71 -14.53
N CYS A 507 -5.31 -7.72 -14.35
CA CYS A 507 -5.06 -8.34 -13.05
C CYS A 507 -4.50 -7.32 -12.05
N GLU A 508 -3.52 -6.50 -12.47
CA GLU A 508 -2.95 -5.44 -11.64
C GLU A 508 -3.98 -4.39 -11.24
N LYS A 509 -4.85 -3.97 -12.16
CA LYS A 509 -5.94 -3.04 -11.88
C LYS A 509 -6.95 -3.58 -10.88
N ASN A 510 -7.21 -4.89 -10.90
CA ASN A 510 -8.13 -5.57 -10.00
C ASN A 510 -7.49 -6.04 -8.68
N GLU A 511 -6.16 -5.99 -8.56
CA GLU A 511 -5.48 -6.34 -7.32
C GLU A 511 -5.89 -5.35 -6.21
N ALA A 512 -6.33 -5.93 -5.09
CA ALA A 512 -6.83 -5.20 -3.93
C ALA A 512 -5.72 -4.99 -2.88
N ASN A 513 -4.67 -5.81 -2.91
CA ASN A 513 -3.55 -5.67 -1.98
C ASN A 513 -2.60 -4.56 -2.43
N PHE A 514 -2.23 -3.71 -1.48
CA PHE A 514 -1.28 -2.62 -1.69
C PHE A 514 0.13 -3.16 -1.94
N MET A 515 0.72 -2.82 -3.09
CA MET A 515 2.09 -3.22 -3.39
C MET A 515 3.07 -2.12 -2.96
N ARG A 516 3.93 -2.41 -1.98
CA ARG A 516 5.07 -1.55 -1.64
C ARG A 516 6.20 -1.69 -2.67
N TRP A 517 7.17 -0.77 -2.61
CA TRP A 517 8.39 -0.80 -3.42
C TRP A 517 9.18 -2.12 -3.34
N TRP A 518 9.09 -2.83 -2.20
CA TRP A 518 9.87 -4.04 -1.92
C TRP A 518 9.03 -5.21 -1.34
N PRO A 519 8.09 -5.79 -2.09
CA PRO A 519 7.10 -6.73 -1.56
C PRO A 519 7.59 -8.20 -1.65
N ASP A 520 6.94 -9.08 -0.87
CA ASP A 520 6.86 -10.50 -1.24
C ASP A 520 5.61 -10.71 -2.08
N HIS A 521 5.80 -10.90 -3.39
CA HIS A 521 4.71 -10.97 -4.36
C HIS A 521 3.74 -12.12 -4.07
N ARG A 522 4.14 -13.18 -3.36
CA ARG A 522 3.24 -14.29 -2.97
C ARG A 522 2.17 -13.84 -1.97
N SER A 523 2.45 -12.79 -1.21
CA SER A 523 1.54 -12.23 -0.19
C SER A 523 0.64 -11.16 -0.79
N VAL A 524 1.06 -10.53 -1.89
CA VAL A 524 0.37 -9.39 -2.51
C VAL A 524 -0.45 -9.82 -3.72
N LEU A 525 0.13 -10.59 -4.64
CA LEU A 525 -0.47 -10.90 -5.94
C LEU A 525 -1.43 -12.10 -5.84
N GLN A 526 -2.72 -11.83 -5.70
CA GLN A 526 -3.77 -12.85 -5.61
C GLN A 526 -4.02 -13.54 -6.96
N TYR A 527 -3.75 -12.83 -8.06
CA TYR A 527 -3.91 -13.36 -9.42
C TYR A 527 -2.85 -14.40 -9.81
N LEU A 528 -1.87 -14.70 -8.95
CA LEU A 528 -0.98 -15.86 -9.13
C LEU A 528 -1.69 -17.15 -8.71
N THR A 529 -2.74 -17.49 -9.45
CA THR A 529 -3.53 -18.72 -9.31
C THR A 529 -2.95 -19.81 -10.21
N PRO A 530 -3.11 -21.11 -9.86
CA PRO A 530 -2.72 -22.19 -10.75
C PRO A 530 -3.32 -22.08 -12.16
N GLU A 531 -4.58 -21.64 -12.26
CA GLU A 531 -5.28 -21.45 -13.54
C GLU A 531 -4.60 -20.40 -14.43
N ASN A 532 -4.35 -19.19 -13.90
CA ASN A 532 -3.69 -18.13 -14.67
C ASN A 532 -2.28 -18.54 -15.07
N LEU A 533 -1.52 -19.15 -14.15
CA LEU A 533 -0.15 -19.57 -14.41
C LEU A 533 -0.09 -20.67 -15.48
N LEU A 534 -0.99 -21.67 -15.45
CA LEU A 534 -1.05 -22.72 -16.47
C LEU A 534 -1.48 -22.18 -17.82
N LYS A 535 -2.48 -21.29 -17.84
CA LYS A 535 -2.91 -20.60 -19.07
C LYS A 535 -1.74 -19.87 -19.70
N TRP A 536 -1.07 -19.01 -18.94
CA TRP A 536 0.06 -18.23 -19.46
C TRP A 536 1.23 -19.13 -19.87
N GLN A 537 1.50 -20.23 -19.16
CA GLN A 537 2.52 -21.18 -19.58
C GLN A 537 2.22 -21.76 -20.98
N GLY A 538 0.95 -22.12 -21.23
CA GLY A 538 0.51 -22.59 -22.55
C GLY A 538 0.50 -21.49 -23.61
N ASP A 539 0.15 -20.26 -23.25
CA ASP A 539 0.23 -19.10 -24.16
C ASP A 539 1.68 -18.85 -24.59
N PHE A 540 2.65 -18.92 -23.66
CA PHE A 540 4.07 -18.81 -23.96
C PHE A 540 4.59 -19.97 -24.82
N ASP A 541 4.13 -21.21 -24.61
CA ASP A 541 4.45 -22.33 -25.49
C ASP A 541 4.01 -22.04 -26.94
N ARG A 542 2.82 -21.47 -27.13
CA ARG A 542 2.32 -21.06 -28.45
C ARG A 542 3.15 -19.91 -29.03
N MET A 543 3.50 -18.90 -28.24
CA MET A 543 4.32 -17.77 -28.69
C MET A 543 5.72 -18.23 -29.14
N GLU A 544 6.33 -19.17 -28.43
CA GLU A 544 7.61 -19.77 -28.84
C GLU A 544 7.47 -20.57 -30.14
N GLN A 545 6.35 -21.26 -30.36
CA GLN A 545 6.08 -21.94 -31.63
C GLN A 545 5.90 -20.96 -32.80
N LEU A 546 5.14 -19.88 -32.58
CA LEU A 546 4.91 -18.83 -33.59
C LEU A 546 6.21 -18.15 -34.03
N THR A 547 7.19 -18.06 -33.12
CA THR A 547 8.48 -17.41 -33.36
C THR A 547 9.60 -18.40 -33.68
N ALA A 548 9.33 -19.71 -33.82
CA ALA A 548 10.38 -20.71 -34.00
C ALA A 548 11.27 -20.49 -35.25
N GLY A 549 10.78 -19.76 -36.25
CA GLY A 549 11.54 -19.37 -37.45
C GLY A 549 12.32 -18.06 -37.33
N ASP A 550 12.19 -17.34 -36.22
CA ASP A 550 12.88 -16.07 -35.93
C ASP A 550 13.59 -16.17 -34.57
N GLU A 551 14.90 -16.44 -34.63
CA GLU A 551 15.72 -16.68 -33.43
C GLU A 551 15.69 -15.51 -32.44
N LYS A 552 15.66 -14.25 -32.93
CA LYS A 552 15.64 -13.07 -32.07
C LYS A 552 14.28 -12.92 -31.38
N ALA A 553 13.19 -12.94 -32.15
CA ALA A 553 11.84 -12.85 -31.58
C ALA A 553 11.58 -13.99 -30.58
N ASN A 554 12.05 -15.20 -30.89
CA ASN A 554 11.94 -16.35 -29.99
C ASN A 554 12.74 -16.15 -28.69
N MET A 555 13.95 -15.60 -28.78
CA MET A 555 14.74 -15.24 -27.60
C MET A 555 14.02 -14.19 -26.73
N HIS A 556 13.37 -13.20 -27.34
CA HIS A 556 12.61 -12.18 -26.62
C HIS A 556 11.39 -12.76 -25.89
N VAL A 557 10.64 -13.66 -26.51
CA VAL A 557 9.56 -14.40 -25.86
C VAL A 557 10.09 -15.20 -24.66
N ARG A 558 11.20 -15.92 -24.83
CA ARG A 558 11.83 -16.70 -23.75
C ARG A 558 12.29 -15.83 -22.60
N ARG A 559 12.88 -14.66 -22.86
CA ARG A 559 13.28 -13.68 -21.81
C ARG A 559 12.08 -13.30 -20.94
N ALA A 560 10.97 -12.90 -21.56
CA ALA A 560 9.75 -12.55 -20.85
C ALA A 560 9.20 -13.74 -20.01
N ARG A 561 9.29 -14.97 -20.55
CA ARG A 561 8.87 -16.20 -19.86
C ARG A 561 9.63 -16.49 -18.57
N THR A 562 10.89 -16.06 -18.44
CA THR A 562 11.70 -16.35 -17.24
C THR A 562 11.04 -15.89 -15.94
N ASN A 563 10.36 -14.74 -15.98
CA ASN A 563 9.64 -14.21 -14.82
C ASN A 563 8.37 -15.03 -14.49
N LEU A 564 7.67 -15.55 -15.50
CA LEU A 564 6.56 -16.48 -15.32
C LEU A 564 7.01 -17.80 -14.68
N ASP A 565 8.18 -18.33 -15.07
CA ASP A 565 8.74 -19.55 -14.49
C ASP A 565 9.12 -19.37 -13.02
N GLU A 566 9.81 -18.28 -12.69
CA GLU A 566 10.15 -17.92 -11.30
C GLU A 566 8.86 -17.76 -10.47
N ALA A 567 7.85 -17.06 -11.00
CA ALA A 567 6.57 -16.88 -10.31
C ALA A 567 5.84 -18.22 -10.10
N THR A 568 5.78 -19.08 -11.12
CA THR A 568 5.15 -20.41 -11.06
C THR A 568 5.75 -21.28 -9.96
N LEU A 569 7.09 -21.38 -9.92
CA LEU A 569 7.79 -22.16 -8.90
C LEU A 569 7.66 -21.53 -7.50
N SER A 570 7.54 -20.21 -7.40
CA SER A 570 7.41 -19.53 -6.10
C SER A 570 6.09 -19.80 -5.37
N VAL A 571 5.02 -20.11 -6.11
CA VAL A 571 3.70 -20.47 -5.58
C VAL A 571 3.37 -21.94 -5.83
N TRP A 572 4.38 -22.79 -5.99
CA TRP A 572 4.22 -24.23 -6.25
C TRP A 572 3.24 -24.93 -5.29
N TYR A 573 3.22 -24.49 -4.03
CA TYR A 573 2.31 -25.00 -3.00
C TYR A 573 0.80 -24.77 -3.27
N LYS A 574 0.45 -23.97 -4.29
CA LYS A 574 -0.94 -23.76 -4.72
C LYS A 574 -1.43 -24.82 -5.72
N PHE A 575 -0.53 -25.59 -6.34
CA PHE A 575 -0.89 -26.59 -7.35
C PHE A 575 -1.33 -27.90 -6.70
N GLN A 576 -2.32 -28.57 -7.31
CA GLN A 576 -2.74 -29.91 -6.94
C GLN A 576 -1.93 -30.97 -7.71
N ASP A 577 -1.85 -32.17 -7.15
CA ASP A 577 -1.22 -33.31 -7.81
C ASP A 577 -1.91 -33.59 -9.16
N GLY A 578 -1.11 -33.71 -10.22
CA GLY A 578 -1.58 -33.88 -11.61
C GLY A 578 -1.78 -32.57 -12.39
N GLN A 579 -1.79 -31.40 -11.73
CA GLN A 579 -1.78 -30.08 -12.37
C GLN A 579 -0.38 -29.43 -12.39
N MET A 580 0.62 -30.09 -11.81
CA MET A 580 1.97 -29.56 -11.67
C MET A 580 2.68 -29.46 -13.04
N PRO A 581 3.18 -28.26 -13.42
CA PRO A 581 4.02 -28.10 -14.61
C PRO A 581 5.34 -28.89 -14.52
N ASP A 582 6.10 -29.01 -15.60
CA ASP A 582 7.42 -29.64 -15.53
C ASP A 582 8.46 -28.68 -14.90
N ARG A 583 8.80 -28.95 -13.62
CA ARG A 583 9.76 -28.14 -12.87
C ARG A 583 11.20 -28.21 -13.41
N GLU A 584 11.62 -29.35 -13.96
CA GLU A 584 12.99 -29.50 -14.47
C GLU A 584 13.13 -28.84 -15.83
N LEU A 585 12.09 -28.90 -16.66
CA LEU A 585 11.99 -28.11 -17.88
C LEU A 585 12.08 -26.61 -17.57
N MET A 586 11.30 -26.11 -16.61
CA MET A 586 11.35 -24.69 -16.19
C MET A 586 12.76 -24.27 -15.73
N ARG A 587 13.39 -25.07 -14.87
CA ARG A 587 14.75 -24.79 -14.41
C ARG A 587 15.76 -24.76 -15.57
N THR A 588 15.73 -25.78 -16.42
CA THR A 588 16.68 -25.94 -17.53
C THR A 588 16.52 -24.82 -18.55
N ARG A 589 15.29 -24.52 -18.97
CA ARG A 589 15.01 -23.44 -19.93
C ARG A 589 15.31 -22.07 -19.34
N HIS A 590 15.01 -21.83 -18.06
CA HIS A 590 15.34 -20.57 -17.41
C HIS A 590 16.85 -20.33 -17.38
N ARG A 591 17.62 -21.33 -16.93
CA ARG A 591 19.08 -21.26 -16.91
C ARG A 591 19.66 -20.98 -18.29
N LYS A 592 19.20 -21.73 -19.30
CA LYS A 592 19.62 -21.54 -20.69
C LYS A 592 19.27 -20.14 -21.21
N THR A 593 18.04 -19.69 -20.98
CA THR A 593 17.59 -18.36 -21.42
C THR A 593 18.40 -17.24 -20.78
N LYS A 594 18.69 -17.32 -19.47
CA LYS A 594 19.55 -16.34 -18.78
C LYS A 594 20.96 -16.35 -19.36
N GLN A 595 21.55 -17.52 -19.55
CA GLN A 595 22.87 -17.66 -20.18
C GLN A 595 22.92 -17.01 -21.56
N ASP A 596 21.96 -17.36 -22.42
CA ASP A 596 21.88 -16.84 -23.79
C ASP A 596 21.65 -15.31 -23.78
N SER A 597 20.81 -14.80 -22.86
CA SER A 597 20.52 -13.37 -22.74
C SER A 597 21.70 -12.56 -22.19
N TYR A 598 22.48 -13.11 -21.25
CA TYR A 598 23.71 -12.46 -20.78
C TYR A 598 24.80 -12.48 -21.86
N ASN A 599 24.91 -13.58 -22.62
CA ASN A 599 25.83 -13.66 -23.75
C ASN A 599 25.49 -12.59 -24.80
N ASP A 600 24.21 -12.43 -25.12
CA ASP A 600 23.74 -11.42 -26.08
C ASP A 600 23.99 -9.99 -25.56
N MET A 601 23.57 -9.68 -24.33
CA MET A 601 23.80 -8.35 -23.73
C MET A 601 25.28 -7.98 -23.68
N LEU A 602 26.15 -8.92 -23.29
CA LEU A 602 27.58 -8.70 -23.08
C LEU A 602 28.42 -8.98 -24.34
N ALA A 603 27.78 -9.25 -25.49
CA ALA A 603 28.45 -9.51 -26.76
C ALA A 603 29.38 -8.35 -27.19
N THR A 604 29.10 -7.13 -26.73
CA THR A 604 29.88 -5.91 -27.01
C THR A 604 30.47 -5.27 -25.75
N TYR A 605 30.61 -6.05 -24.66
CA TYR A 605 31.17 -5.54 -23.39
C TYR A 605 32.69 -5.38 -23.46
N GLU A 606 33.22 -4.29 -22.92
CA GLU A 606 34.67 -4.06 -22.82
C GLU A 606 35.15 -3.95 -21.35
N PRO A 607 36.28 -4.60 -20.99
CA PRO A 607 37.19 -5.35 -21.86
C PRO A 607 36.69 -6.78 -22.19
N ALA A 608 36.96 -7.25 -23.41
CA ALA A 608 36.42 -8.50 -23.94
C ALA A 608 36.82 -9.77 -23.16
N GLU A 609 38.03 -9.80 -22.61
CA GLU A 609 38.57 -10.91 -21.83
C GLU A 609 37.81 -11.18 -20.52
N GLU A 610 37.14 -10.16 -19.97
CA GLU A 610 36.37 -10.30 -18.74
C GLU A 610 34.94 -10.79 -19.00
N ARG A 611 34.46 -10.79 -20.26
CA ARG A 611 33.07 -11.12 -20.64
C ARG A 611 32.60 -12.44 -20.06
N LYS A 612 33.37 -13.52 -20.27
CA LYS A 612 33.00 -14.85 -19.79
C LYS A 612 32.87 -14.87 -18.27
N THR A 613 33.83 -14.27 -17.57
CA THR A 613 33.81 -14.16 -16.11
C THR A 613 32.58 -13.40 -15.62
N TYR A 614 32.19 -12.31 -16.30
CA TYR A 614 30.97 -11.58 -15.99
C TYR A 614 29.71 -12.39 -16.25
N VAL A 615 29.62 -13.04 -17.42
CA VAL A 615 28.49 -13.91 -17.76
C VAL A 615 28.34 -15.02 -16.72
N ASP A 616 29.40 -15.76 -16.42
CA ASP A 616 29.40 -16.85 -15.44
C ASP A 616 28.96 -16.34 -14.05
N ARG A 617 29.43 -15.15 -13.66
CA ARG A 617 29.02 -14.50 -12.40
C ARG A 617 27.53 -14.13 -12.41
N CYS A 618 27.04 -13.55 -13.50
CA CYS A 618 25.66 -13.12 -13.67
C CYS A 618 24.68 -14.31 -13.75
N VAL A 619 25.05 -15.37 -14.47
CA VAL A 619 24.29 -16.63 -14.53
C VAL A 619 24.31 -17.32 -13.17
N SER A 620 25.47 -17.37 -12.50
CA SER A 620 25.55 -17.86 -11.12
C SER A 620 24.64 -17.07 -10.16
N TRP A 621 24.43 -15.77 -10.40
CA TRP A 621 23.49 -14.97 -9.61
C TRP A 621 22.03 -15.29 -9.94
N ALA A 622 21.68 -15.37 -11.23
CA ALA A 622 20.33 -15.73 -11.68
C ALA A 622 19.94 -17.18 -11.29
N ASP A 623 20.91 -18.09 -11.24
CA ASP A 623 20.71 -19.44 -10.74
C ASP A 623 20.35 -19.46 -9.25
N ARG A 624 20.84 -18.51 -8.44
CA ARG A 624 20.56 -18.50 -7.00
C ARG A 624 19.08 -18.36 -6.70
N SER A 625 18.36 -17.50 -7.44
CA SER A 625 16.91 -17.33 -7.26
C SER A 625 16.16 -18.56 -7.73
N MET A 626 16.43 -18.99 -8.96
CA MET A 626 15.74 -20.12 -9.57
C MET A 626 15.97 -21.42 -8.79
N TYR A 627 17.20 -21.67 -8.33
CA TYR A 627 17.53 -22.89 -7.60
C TYR A 627 16.82 -23.00 -6.24
N TYR A 628 16.62 -21.88 -5.55
CA TYR A 628 15.83 -21.84 -4.32
C TYR A 628 14.38 -22.27 -4.58
N HIS A 629 13.73 -21.69 -5.59
CA HIS A 629 12.35 -22.04 -5.93
C HIS A 629 12.21 -23.46 -6.47
N TYR A 630 13.16 -23.90 -7.28
CA TYR A 630 13.23 -25.27 -7.76
C TYR A 630 13.32 -26.29 -6.60
N ALA A 631 14.18 -26.04 -5.61
CA ALA A 631 14.30 -26.91 -4.44
C ALA A 631 13.04 -26.90 -3.57
N MET A 632 12.38 -25.73 -3.43
CA MET A 632 11.10 -25.60 -2.72
C MET A 632 9.95 -26.34 -3.41
N ALA A 633 9.94 -26.37 -4.74
CA ALA A 633 9.05 -27.18 -5.58
C ALA A 633 9.47 -28.66 -5.67
N GLY A 634 10.59 -29.00 -5.03
CA GLY A 634 11.24 -30.30 -4.96
C GLY A 634 10.44 -31.36 -4.18
N GLU A 635 10.94 -32.59 -4.20
CA GLU A 635 10.52 -33.57 -3.19
C GLU A 635 11.22 -33.26 -1.87
N TRP A 636 10.45 -33.25 -0.78
CA TRP A 636 10.98 -33.05 0.55
C TRP A 636 11.16 -34.38 1.25
N LYS A 637 12.28 -34.56 1.94
CA LYS A 637 12.46 -35.72 2.83
C LYS A 637 11.34 -35.78 3.88
N PRO A 638 10.90 -36.97 4.32
CA PRO A 638 9.83 -37.11 5.29
C PRO A 638 10.19 -36.43 6.62
N LEU A 639 9.17 -35.90 7.31
CA LEU A 639 9.32 -35.40 8.68
C LEU A 639 9.40 -36.59 9.67
N PRO A 640 9.84 -36.37 10.94
CA PRO A 640 9.71 -37.36 12.00
C PRO A 640 8.27 -37.90 12.13
N GLU A 641 8.11 -39.14 12.58
CA GLU A 641 6.83 -39.88 12.63
C GLU A 641 5.74 -39.13 13.42
N GLU A 642 6.15 -38.35 14.42
CA GLU A 642 5.26 -37.52 15.23
C GLU A 642 4.54 -36.43 14.42
N PHE A 643 5.13 -35.95 13.32
CA PHE A 643 4.48 -35.00 12.41
C PHE A 643 3.62 -35.72 11.36
N ALA A 644 3.83 -37.02 11.13
CA ALA A 644 3.09 -37.80 10.14
C ALA A 644 1.64 -38.09 10.57
N GLN A 645 1.33 -37.94 11.87
CA GLN A 645 -0.02 -38.11 12.40
C GLN A 645 -0.91 -36.85 12.26
N LEU A 646 -0.34 -35.72 11.81
CA LEU A 646 -1.08 -34.47 11.65
C LEU A 646 -1.91 -34.49 10.35
N PRO A 647 -3.18 -34.07 10.39
CA PRO A 647 -4.01 -33.93 9.19
C PRO A 647 -3.36 -33.09 8.07
N ALA A 648 -3.59 -33.49 6.82
CA ALA A 648 -3.14 -32.74 5.65
C ALA A 648 -3.62 -31.28 5.72
N GLY A 649 -2.71 -30.32 5.48
CA GLY A 649 -3.00 -28.89 5.55
C GLY A 649 -2.76 -28.22 6.92
N GLN A 650 -2.54 -28.98 8.00
CA GLN A 650 -2.15 -28.42 9.30
C GLN A 650 -0.67 -28.05 9.41
N LEU A 651 0.15 -28.48 8.45
CA LEU A 651 1.61 -28.33 8.49
C LEU A 651 2.11 -27.55 7.26
N LYS A 652 3.04 -26.62 7.47
CA LYS A 652 3.77 -25.89 6.43
C LYS A 652 5.27 -26.07 6.65
N ARG A 653 6.01 -26.27 5.56
CA ARG A 653 7.48 -26.43 5.56
C ARG A 653 8.09 -25.35 4.69
N ILE A 654 9.16 -24.73 5.16
CA ILE A 654 9.80 -23.61 4.47
C ILE A 654 11.31 -23.73 4.60
N VAL A 655 12.04 -23.64 3.48
CA VAL A 655 13.50 -23.53 3.50
C VAL A 655 13.86 -22.10 3.85
N PRO A 656 14.63 -21.86 4.94
CA PRO A 656 15.04 -20.51 5.27
C PRO A 656 16.00 -19.93 4.22
N CYS A 657 16.03 -18.61 4.08
CA CYS A 657 16.88 -17.94 3.09
C CYS A 657 17.78 -16.88 3.71
N ILE A 658 18.84 -16.46 3.01
CA ILE A 658 19.67 -15.32 3.38
C ILE A 658 19.71 -14.34 2.21
N ASN A 659 19.49 -13.05 2.48
CA ASN A 659 19.58 -12.00 1.46
C ASN A 659 20.96 -12.00 0.77
N ASN A 660 20.97 -12.01 -0.56
CA ASN A 660 22.16 -11.93 -1.43
C ASN A 660 23.24 -13.01 -1.25
N ARG A 661 22.92 -14.15 -0.60
CA ARG A 661 23.83 -15.29 -0.45
C ARG A 661 23.22 -16.57 -1.01
N ARG A 662 24.01 -17.31 -1.79
CA ARG A 662 23.66 -18.69 -2.18
C ARG A 662 23.51 -19.53 -0.91
N ILE A 663 22.41 -20.26 -0.81
CA ILE A 663 22.22 -21.26 0.25
C ILE A 663 23.06 -22.48 -0.15
N PRO A 664 24.01 -22.94 0.70
CA PRO A 664 24.83 -24.09 0.37
C PRO A 664 24.01 -25.38 0.26
N GLU A 665 24.51 -26.30 -0.55
CA GLU A 665 23.99 -27.65 -0.67
C GLU A 665 24.44 -28.51 0.52
N ASP A 666 23.54 -29.35 0.99
CA ASP A 666 23.82 -30.34 2.01
C ASP A 666 22.94 -31.58 1.76
N ALA A 667 23.58 -32.72 1.48
CA ALA A 667 22.89 -33.94 1.08
C ALA A 667 21.94 -34.46 2.18
N GLU A 668 22.17 -34.10 3.44
CA GLU A 668 21.33 -34.49 4.58
C GLU A 668 20.08 -33.62 4.75
N ALA A 669 20.08 -32.39 4.22
CA ALA A 669 18.99 -31.42 4.36
C ALA A 669 17.67 -31.89 3.74
N ALA A 670 16.55 -31.33 4.22
CA ALA A 670 15.19 -31.69 3.81
C ALA A 670 14.93 -31.57 2.30
N THR A 671 15.48 -30.53 1.67
CA THR A 671 15.39 -30.26 0.22
C THR A 671 16.75 -30.30 -0.48
N GLY A 672 17.80 -30.72 0.24
CA GLY A 672 19.19 -30.62 -0.21
C GLY A 672 19.84 -29.24 0.02
N LEU A 673 19.14 -28.28 0.62
CA LEU A 673 19.65 -26.94 0.92
C LEU A 673 19.56 -26.60 2.41
N ALA A 674 20.59 -25.94 2.93
CA ALA A 674 20.60 -25.48 4.31
C ALA A 674 21.37 -24.18 4.53
N VAL A 675 20.83 -23.29 5.35
CA VAL A 675 21.50 -22.07 5.79
C VAL A 675 22.64 -22.44 6.72
N LYS A 676 23.87 -22.03 6.36
CA LYS A 676 25.07 -22.22 7.17
C LYS A 676 25.39 -20.99 8.01
N GLY A 677 25.71 -21.19 9.27
CA GLY A 677 26.16 -20.16 10.20
C GLY A 677 27.11 -20.70 11.27
N VAL A 678 27.39 -19.86 12.24
CA VAL A 678 28.11 -20.22 13.47
C VAL A 678 27.09 -20.31 14.60
N LEU A 679 27.23 -21.30 15.49
CA LEU A 679 26.45 -21.42 16.71
C LEU A 679 26.57 -20.10 17.51
N PRO A 680 25.48 -19.33 17.66
CA PRO A 680 25.55 -18.05 18.32
C PRO A 680 25.66 -18.23 19.84
N GLU A 681 26.26 -17.27 20.54
CA GLU A 681 26.26 -17.23 22.02
C GLU A 681 24.83 -17.15 22.60
N LYS A 682 23.91 -16.51 21.86
CA LYS A 682 22.48 -16.46 22.13
C LYS A 682 21.70 -16.48 20.83
N PHE A 683 20.66 -17.31 20.74
CA PHE A 683 19.73 -17.26 19.62
C PHE A 683 18.89 -16.00 19.69
N ASN A 684 18.85 -15.24 18.60
CA ASN A 684 18.00 -14.07 18.44
C ASN A 684 16.98 -14.37 17.33
N LEU A 685 15.83 -14.90 17.74
CA LEU A 685 14.73 -15.30 16.85
C LEU A 685 13.55 -14.35 17.05
N GLN A 686 13.13 -13.64 16.01
CA GLN A 686 12.10 -12.61 16.14
C GLN A 686 11.15 -12.63 14.94
N ILE A 687 9.85 -12.59 15.23
CA ILE A 687 8.82 -12.27 14.24
C ILE A 687 8.50 -10.79 14.39
N TYR A 688 8.62 -10.06 13.28
CA TYR A 688 8.24 -8.66 13.23
C TYR A 688 7.35 -8.38 12.02
N ARG A 689 6.62 -7.29 12.15
CA ARG A 689 5.84 -6.67 11.09
C ARG A 689 6.74 -5.65 10.40
N TRP A 690 7.19 -5.98 9.20
CA TRP A 690 8.15 -5.12 8.51
C TRP A 690 7.49 -3.92 7.83
N GLU A 691 6.23 -4.03 7.43
CA GLU A 691 5.56 -3.04 6.58
C GLU A 691 4.77 -1.99 7.37
N ALA A 692 4.89 -2.00 8.70
CA ALA A 692 4.38 -0.99 9.60
C ALA A 692 5.56 -0.20 10.21
N PRO A 693 5.70 1.11 9.93
CA PRO A 693 6.59 1.98 10.69
C PRO A 693 5.92 2.40 12.01
N PRO A 694 6.65 2.39 13.15
CA PRO A 694 7.97 1.80 13.31
C PRO A 694 7.90 0.27 13.24
N VAL A 695 8.95 -0.39 12.70
CA VAL A 695 9.07 -1.86 12.61
C VAL A 695 8.75 -2.44 13.98
N GLU A 696 7.56 -3.01 14.10
CA GLU A 696 7.03 -3.43 15.37
C GLU A 696 7.49 -4.87 15.61
N VAL A 697 8.47 -5.03 16.49
CA VAL A 697 8.85 -6.35 17.00
C VAL A 697 7.74 -6.83 17.91
N ARG A 698 6.80 -7.58 17.33
CA ARG A 698 5.62 -8.09 18.03
C ARG A 698 5.97 -9.26 18.94
N ASN A 699 6.86 -10.17 18.51
CA ASN A 699 7.26 -11.34 19.28
C ASN A 699 8.76 -11.62 19.14
N ALA A 700 9.47 -11.63 20.28
CA ALA A 700 10.85 -12.09 20.34
C ALA A 700 10.88 -13.43 21.10
N PHE A 701 11.29 -14.52 20.45
CA PHE A 701 11.45 -15.84 21.10
C PHE A 701 12.75 -15.89 21.93
N LYS A 702 13.10 -14.77 22.57
CA LYS A 702 14.33 -14.62 23.37
C LYS A 702 14.33 -15.72 24.42
N GLU A 703 15.46 -16.43 24.51
CA GLU A 703 15.76 -17.43 25.56
C GLU A 703 15.05 -18.79 25.46
N ARG A 704 14.33 -19.11 24.36
CA ARG A 704 13.65 -20.42 24.21
C ARG A 704 14.51 -21.56 23.63
N LEU A 705 15.56 -21.25 22.87
CA LEU A 705 16.51 -22.23 22.34
C LEU A 705 17.90 -21.90 22.88
N MET A 706 18.51 -22.81 23.64
CA MET A 706 19.82 -22.58 24.25
C MET A 706 20.94 -23.24 23.44
N PRO A 707 22.09 -22.57 23.20
CA PRO A 707 23.22 -23.17 22.49
C PRO A 707 23.70 -24.49 23.12
N ALA A 708 23.65 -24.59 24.44
CA ALA A 708 24.01 -25.80 25.17
C ALA A 708 23.11 -27.01 24.85
N GLU A 709 21.85 -26.78 24.44
CA GLU A 709 20.94 -27.86 24.04
C GLU A 709 21.28 -28.38 22.65
N VAL A 710 21.64 -27.47 21.72
CA VAL A 710 22.11 -27.82 20.38
C VAL A 710 23.45 -28.56 20.45
N GLN A 711 24.34 -28.16 21.36
CA GLN A 711 25.63 -28.83 21.59
C GLN A 711 25.50 -30.29 22.04
N LYS A 712 24.44 -30.65 22.78
CA LYS A 712 24.19 -32.05 23.18
C LYS A 712 23.92 -32.98 22.00
N ALA A 713 23.52 -32.42 20.85
CA ALA A 713 23.22 -33.15 19.63
C ALA A 713 24.28 -32.99 18.54
N ALA A 714 25.48 -32.48 18.88
CA ALA A 714 26.61 -32.41 17.95
C ALA A 714 26.87 -33.78 17.29
N GLY A 715 27.07 -33.77 15.98
CA GLY A 715 27.34 -34.97 15.19
C GLY A 715 26.13 -35.89 14.92
N ARG A 716 24.91 -35.51 15.33
CA ARG A 716 23.69 -36.33 15.18
C ARG A 716 22.81 -35.95 13.98
N GLY A 717 23.36 -35.28 12.96
CA GLY A 717 22.61 -34.79 11.81
C GLY A 717 21.57 -33.71 12.18
N TYR A 718 20.58 -33.49 11.31
CA TYR A 718 19.50 -32.51 11.57
C TYR A 718 18.54 -32.98 12.67
N GLN A 719 18.26 -32.07 13.59
CA GLN A 719 17.38 -32.26 14.74
C GLN A 719 16.33 -31.15 14.77
N MET A 720 15.09 -31.48 15.13
CA MET A 720 13.97 -30.54 15.17
C MET A 720 13.83 -29.89 16.55
N TYR A 721 13.83 -28.55 16.61
CA TYR A 721 13.75 -27.77 17.85
C TYR A 721 12.52 -26.88 17.84
N TYR A 722 11.63 -27.03 18.81
CA TYR A 722 10.52 -26.10 19.03
C TYR A 722 11.04 -24.75 19.53
N ILE A 723 10.69 -23.66 18.83
CA ILE A 723 11.16 -22.31 19.17
C ILE A 723 10.06 -21.43 19.77
N GLY A 724 8.79 -21.76 19.57
CA GLY A 724 7.66 -21.05 20.18
C GLY A 724 6.40 -21.04 19.31
N THR A 725 5.34 -20.44 19.85
CA THR A 725 4.07 -20.23 19.14
C THR A 725 3.92 -18.76 18.78
N SER A 726 3.47 -18.46 17.57
CA SER A 726 3.10 -17.09 17.19
C SER A 726 1.98 -17.11 16.15
N ARG A 727 1.19 -16.05 16.11
CA ARG A 727 0.35 -15.74 14.95
C ARG A 727 1.18 -15.17 13.81
N LEU A 728 0.61 -15.23 12.61
CA LEU A 728 1.09 -14.52 11.43
C LEU A 728 0.26 -13.26 11.19
N TRP A 729 0.80 -12.38 10.36
CA TRP A 729 0.19 -11.19 9.80
C TRP A 729 0.51 -11.16 8.30
N PRO A 730 -0.22 -10.37 7.49
CA PRO A 730 0.04 -10.25 6.04
C PRO A 730 1.49 -9.88 5.71
N ASP A 731 2.18 -9.21 6.63
CA ASP A 731 3.56 -8.73 6.51
C ASP A 731 4.55 -9.43 7.47
N SER A 732 4.19 -10.62 7.96
CA SER A 732 5.04 -11.38 8.88
C SER A 732 6.35 -11.80 8.24
N MET A 733 7.44 -11.57 8.97
CA MET A 733 8.73 -12.14 8.66
C MET A 733 9.44 -12.62 9.93
N LEU A 734 9.97 -13.83 9.87
CA LEU A 734 10.83 -14.41 10.90
C LEU A 734 12.29 -14.12 10.56
N SER A 735 13.02 -13.53 11.51
CA SER A 735 14.48 -13.36 11.41
C SER A 735 15.19 -14.20 12.47
N PHE A 736 16.37 -14.72 12.11
CA PHE A 736 17.21 -15.47 13.04
C PHE A 736 18.71 -15.28 12.75
N ASN A 737 19.53 -15.29 13.80
CA ASN A 737 20.96 -14.96 13.72
C ASN A 737 21.87 -16.13 13.28
N ILE A 738 21.33 -17.20 12.69
CA ILE A 738 22.12 -18.28 12.08
C ILE A 738 22.41 -17.87 10.63
N GLY A 739 23.66 -17.46 10.36
CA GLY A 739 24.06 -17.01 9.02
C GLY A 739 23.37 -15.72 8.52
N GLY A 740 22.54 -15.08 9.37
CA GLY A 740 21.66 -13.96 8.99
C GLY A 740 20.37 -14.39 8.27
N GLY A 741 19.85 -15.57 8.60
CA GLY A 741 18.67 -16.14 7.96
C GLY A 741 17.36 -15.38 8.23
N MET A 742 16.48 -15.40 7.23
CA MET A 742 15.16 -14.77 7.24
C MET A 742 14.14 -15.66 6.52
N VAL A 743 12.88 -15.57 6.91
CA VAL A 743 11.75 -16.24 6.27
C VAL A 743 10.57 -15.29 6.20
N THR A 744 10.11 -14.95 5.00
CA THR A 744 8.83 -14.25 4.84
C THR A 744 7.71 -15.25 5.05
N LEU A 745 6.71 -14.87 5.83
CA LEU A 745 5.60 -15.73 6.25
C LEU A 745 4.23 -15.12 5.91
N GLY A 746 4.21 -13.85 5.47
CA GLY A 746 2.99 -13.12 5.11
C GLY A 746 2.06 -13.88 4.16
N TYR A 747 2.60 -14.55 3.15
CA TYR A 747 1.81 -15.32 2.18
C TYR A 747 1.12 -16.57 2.77
N LEU A 748 1.48 -16.99 3.99
CA LEU A 748 0.83 -18.07 4.71
C LEU A 748 -0.24 -17.56 5.68
N TRP A 749 -0.34 -16.25 5.87
CA TRP A 749 -1.39 -15.63 6.65
C TRP A 749 -2.72 -15.80 5.92
N ASN A 750 -3.70 -16.36 6.62
CA ASN A 750 -5.04 -16.55 6.10
C ASN A 750 -5.93 -15.44 6.64
N ALA A 751 -6.42 -14.57 5.76
CA ALA A 751 -7.38 -13.54 6.13
C ALA A 751 -8.59 -14.16 6.82
N GLY A 752 -9.16 -15.27 6.35
CA GLY A 752 -10.28 -15.98 6.99
C GLY A 752 -9.95 -16.70 8.30
N SER A 753 -8.68 -16.75 8.71
CA SER A 753 -8.26 -17.28 10.02
C SER A 753 -7.11 -16.43 10.63
N PRO A 754 -7.34 -15.15 10.92
CA PRO A 754 -6.24 -14.23 11.20
C PRO A 754 -5.70 -14.34 12.65
N GLU A 755 -6.41 -15.04 13.54
CA GLU A 755 -5.89 -15.50 14.83
C GLU A 755 -5.20 -16.87 14.78
N GLN A 756 -5.07 -17.46 13.57
CA GLN A 756 -4.39 -18.73 13.40
C GLN A 756 -2.95 -18.63 13.89
N LYS A 757 -2.63 -19.49 14.86
CA LYS A 757 -1.29 -19.61 15.42
C LYS A 757 -0.58 -20.79 14.82
N TYR A 758 0.74 -20.69 14.85
CA TYR A 758 1.63 -21.75 14.45
C TYR A 758 2.64 -22.01 15.55
N ASP A 759 2.85 -23.28 15.86
CA ASP A 759 4.01 -23.77 16.58
C ASP A 759 5.18 -23.84 15.58
N PHE A 760 6.22 -23.07 15.86
CA PHE A 760 7.40 -22.96 15.03
C PHE A 760 8.47 -23.94 15.51
N HIS A 761 9.02 -24.70 14.57
CA HIS A 761 10.11 -25.62 14.80
C HIS A 761 11.24 -25.37 13.79
N LEU A 762 12.47 -25.24 14.26
CA LEU A 762 13.66 -25.16 13.41
C LEU A 762 14.37 -26.50 13.38
N SER A 763 14.69 -26.97 12.18
CA SER A 763 15.57 -28.12 12.00
C SER A 763 17.02 -27.64 11.92
N LEU A 764 17.86 -28.09 12.85
CA LEU A 764 19.26 -27.65 13.00
C LEU A 764 20.23 -28.84 13.06
N LYS A 765 21.39 -28.70 12.40
CA LYS A 765 22.53 -29.63 12.48
C LYS A 765 23.78 -28.91 12.98
N LEU A 766 24.41 -29.41 14.03
CA LEU A 766 25.70 -28.92 14.53
C LEU A 766 26.81 -29.91 14.16
N GLU A 767 27.83 -29.43 13.48
CA GLU A 767 28.99 -30.23 13.08
C GLU A 767 29.85 -30.63 14.30
N ASP A 768 30.71 -31.64 14.10
CA ASP A 768 31.62 -32.16 15.13
C ASP A 768 32.63 -31.13 15.65
N ASP A 769 32.84 -30.02 14.93
CA ASP A 769 33.66 -28.89 15.37
C ASP A 769 33.03 -28.08 16.53
N GLY A 770 31.76 -28.38 16.87
CA GLY A 770 31.00 -27.75 17.94
C GLY A 770 30.66 -26.28 17.69
N ARG A 771 30.87 -25.78 16.46
CA ARG A 771 30.72 -24.36 16.09
C ARG A 771 29.90 -24.15 14.82
N THR A 772 30.04 -25.01 13.82
CA THR A 772 29.36 -24.86 12.54
C THR A 772 27.93 -25.35 12.65
N LEU A 773 26.96 -24.44 12.46
CA LEU A 773 25.53 -24.70 12.62
C LEU A 773 24.81 -24.55 11.28
N TRP A 774 23.95 -25.50 10.97
CA TRP A 774 23.11 -25.52 9.79
C TRP A 774 21.64 -25.47 10.15
N CYS A 775 20.82 -24.87 9.29
CA CYS A 775 19.36 -24.88 9.37
C CYS A 775 18.74 -25.16 8.00
N ASP A 776 18.06 -26.29 7.83
CA ASP A 776 17.52 -26.73 6.53
C ASP A 776 16.03 -26.42 6.36
N GLU A 777 15.22 -26.54 7.41
CA GLU A 777 13.80 -26.27 7.33
C GLU A 777 13.22 -25.59 8.58
N LEU A 778 12.27 -24.69 8.35
CA LEU A 778 11.29 -24.22 9.32
C LEU A 778 10.00 -25.01 9.11
N VAL A 779 9.52 -25.65 10.18
CA VAL A 779 8.24 -26.37 10.21
C VAL A 779 7.26 -25.60 11.07
N MET A 780 6.11 -25.28 10.49
CA MET A 780 5.02 -24.58 11.15
C MET A 780 3.82 -25.50 11.23
N VAL A 781 3.38 -25.78 12.46
CA VAL A 781 2.22 -26.61 12.73
C VAL A 781 1.12 -25.73 13.26
N LYS A 782 -0.10 -25.79 12.69
CA LYS A 782 -1.26 -25.07 13.21
C LYS A 782 -1.42 -25.44 14.69
N SER A 783 -1.47 -24.43 15.55
CA SER A 783 -1.46 -24.61 17.01
C SER A 783 -2.83 -24.32 17.58
N ASP A 784 -3.34 -25.25 18.40
CA ASP A 784 -4.59 -25.11 19.14
C ASP A 784 -4.38 -24.48 20.54
N LYS A 785 -3.15 -24.00 20.85
CA LYS A 785 -2.80 -23.44 22.17
C LYS A 785 -3.40 -22.02 22.36
N PRO A 786 -3.97 -21.71 23.54
CA PRO A 786 -4.52 -20.38 23.84
C PRO A 786 -3.44 -19.29 23.91
N SER A 787 -3.83 -18.03 23.73
CA SER A 787 -2.95 -16.85 23.76
C SER A 787 -2.82 -16.35 25.19
N THR A 788 -1.64 -16.39 25.80
CA THR A 788 -1.39 -15.59 27.01
C THR A 788 -1.01 -14.17 26.60
N LEU A 789 -1.81 -13.19 27.06
CA LEU A 789 -1.55 -11.75 26.91
C LEU A 789 -0.42 -11.24 27.82
N GLU A 790 0.25 -12.13 28.54
CA GLU A 790 1.46 -11.90 29.31
C GLU A 790 2.50 -12.95 28.92
N ASP A 791 3.46 -12.62 28.07
CA ASP A 791 4.68 -13.45 27.91
C ASP A 791 5.87 -12.76 28.61
N ARG A 792 5.64 -12.36 29.87
CA ARG A 792 6.66 -12.27 30.92
C ARG A 792 6.36 -13.34 31.97
N ASN A 793 6.69 -14.59 31.64
CA ASN A 793 7.14 -15.68 32.53
C ASN A 793 6.69 -17.05 32.00
N LEU A 794 7.65 -17.84 31.53
CA LEU A 794 8.13 -19.06 32.19
C LEU A 794 7.19 -20.27 32.05
N TYR A 795 7.52 -21.16 31.12
CA TYR A 795 7.44 -22.61 31.40
C TYR A 795 8.86 -23.10 31.73
N PRO A 796 9.24 -23.20 33.02
CA PRO A 796 10.32 -24.09 33.41
C PRO A 796 9.73 -25.50 33.49
N GLY A 797 10.13 -26.42 32.61
CA GLY A 797 9.86 -27.84 32.90
C GLY A 797 9.73 -28.84 31.76
N THR A 798 9.69 -28.45 30.49
CA THR A 798 9.80 -29.46 29.42
C THR A 798 11.19 -29.40 28.82
N ALA A 799 12.03 -30.38 29.20
CA ALA A 799 13.30 -30.65 28.54
C ALA A 799 13.11 -30.72 27.01
N PRO A 800 14.12 -30.29 26.23
CA PRO A 800 14.07 -30.36 24.77
C PRO A 800 13.83 -31.80 24.34
N ARG A 801 12.77 -32.05 23.58
CA ARG A 801 12.53 -33.36 22.96
C ARG A 801 13.42 -33.48 21.73
N VAL A 802 14.44 -34.33 21.83
CA VAL A 802 15.34 -34.71 20.74
C VAL A 802 14.64 -35.77 19.91
N TYR A 803 14.40 -35.48 18.62
CA TYR A 803 13.78 -36.44 17.69
C TYR A 803 14.82 -36.93 16.69
N ILE A 804 15.21 -38.20 16.82
CA ILE A 804 16.13 -38.85 15.89
C ILE A 804 15.33 -39.27 14.65
N LYS A 805 15.69 -38.72 13.49
CA LYS A 805 15.10 -39.06 12.20
C LYS A 805 15.53 -40.50 11.82
N GLY A 806 14.61 -41.47 11.82
CA GLY A 806 14.74 -42.71 11.04
C GLY A 806 14.81 -44.08 11.73
N LYS A 807 13.94 -44.42 12.70
CA LYS A 807 13.68 -45.85 13.06
C LYS A 807 12.20 -46.13 13.36
N SER A 808 11.72 -47.27 12.89
CA SER A 808 10.30 -47.69 12.82
C SER A 808 9.70 -48.21 14.13
N SER A 809 8.38 -48.04 14.21
CA SER A 809 7.40 -48.65 15.12
C SER A 809 7.63 -50.13 15.48
N ALA A 810 8.20 -50.41 16.65
CA ALA A 810 7.95 -51.59 17.49
C ALA A 810 8.93 -51.59 18.67
N GLU A 811 8.56 -50.96 19.79
CA GLU A 811 9.02 -51.27 21.16
C GLU A 811 8.71 -50.10 22.10
N ASN A 812 7.56 -50.15 22.77
CA ASN A 812 7.46 -49.96 24.23
C ASN A 812 5.99 -49.97 24.67
N LYS A 813 5.50 -51.17 24.97
CA LYS A 813 4.39 -51.40 25.90
C LYS A 813 4.96 -51.46 27.31
N SER A 814 4.47 -50.60 28.19
CA SER A 814 4.37 -50.67 29.68
C SER A 814 4.54 -49.23 30.19
N GLN A 815 3.74 -48.65 31.08
CA GLN A 815 2.91 -49.15 32.17
C GLN A 815 1.67 -48.23 32.33
N LYS A 816 0.53 -48.83 32.65
CA LYS A 816 -0.65 -48.16 33.21
C LYS A 816 -0.56 -48.19 34.74
N ALA A 817 -1.26 -47.23 35.35
CA ALA A 817 -1.87 -47.20 36.68
C ALA A 817 -1.10 -46.45 37.80
N SER A 818 -1.69 -45.35 38.28
CA SER A 818 -2.44 -45.39 39.55
C SER A 818 -3.27 -44.12 39.75
N GLU A 819 -4.55 -44.32 40.02
CA GLU A 819 -5.50 -43.36 40.59
C GLU A 819 -5.17 -43.12 42.08
N LYS A 820 -5.53 -41.93 42.59
CA LYS A 820 -6.39 -41.78 43.80
C LYS A 820 -6.59 -40.31 44.18
N LEU A 821 -7.84 -39.87 44.07
CA LEU A 821 -8.41 -38.70 44.74
C LEU A 821 -9.00 -39.14 46.09
N SER A 822 -8.91 -38.27 47.10
CA SER A 822 -9.73 -38.35 48.31
C SER A 822 -10.03 -36.93 48.86
N PRO A 823 -11.10 -36.75 49.66
CA PRO A 823 -12.01 -35.61 49.56
C PRO A 823 -11.88 -34.61 50.73
N ILE A 824 -12.37 -33.38 50.53
CA ILE A 824 -12.63 -32.43 51.62
C ILE A 824 -14.10 -32.00 51.64
N THR A 825 -14.57 -31.90 52.87
CA THR A 825 -15.92 -31.93 53.43
C THR A 825 -16.71 -30.62 53.33
N GLN A 826 -18.02 -30.78 53.50
CA GLN A 826 -19.13 -29.82 53.48
C GLN A 826 -19.06 -28.67 54.51
N ASN A 827 -19.74 -27.57 54.18
CA ASN A 827 -20.67 -26.90 55.11
C ASN A 827 -21.88 -26.29 54.37
N LYS A 828 -23.08 -26.46 54.95
CA LYS A 828 -24.41 -25.94 54.58
C LYS A 828 -24.58 -24.50 55.14
N GLU A 829 -25.44 -23.59 54.64
CA GLU A 829 -26.92 -23.62 54.66
C GLU A 829 -27.57 -22.50 53.79
N THR A 830 -28.56 -22.90 52.98
CA THR A 830 -29.89 -22.32 52.63
C THR A 830 -30.13 -20.86 52.18
N ALA A 831 -30.57 -20.70 50.92
CA ALA A 831 -31.86 -20.09 50.53
C ALA A 831 -32.29 -20.63 49.14
N MET A 832 -33.56 -21.06 48.99
CA MET A 832 -34.05 -21.69 47.75
C MET A 832 -34.27 -20.69 46.60
N THR A 833 -33.29 -20.62 45.71
CA THR A 833 -33.50 -20.39 44.27
C THR A 833 -32.89 -21.59 43.57
N LYS A 834 -33.59 -22.25 42.64
CA LYS A 834 -33.00 -23.33 41.83
C LYS A 834 -31.80 -22.73 41.10
N GLU A 835 -30.59 -22.95 41.62
CA GLU A 835 -29.36 -22.57 40.91
C GLU A 835 -29.31 -23.36 39.62
N ILE A 836 -29.41 -22.63 38.51
CA ILE A 836 -29.13 -23.17 37.20
C ILE A 836 -27.64 -23.48 37.16
N PRO A 837 -27.24 -24.71 36.78
CA PRO A 837 -25.83 -25.06 36.72
C PRO A 837 -25.08 -24.10 35.78
N PRO A 838 -23.92 -23.57 36.19
CA PRO A 838 -23.08 -22.82 35.29
C PRO A 838 -22.48 -23.76 34.23
N ILE A 839 -22.62 -23.43 32.94
CA ILE A 839 -22.06 -24.22 31.83
C ILE A 839 -20.57 -23.91 31.64
N ARG A 840 -20.14 -22.69 32.00
CA ARG A 840 -18.74 -22.26 32.02
C ARG A 840 -18.35 -21.62 33.35
N PRO A 841 -17.05 -21.53 33.69
CA PRO A 841 -16.58 -21.22 35.05
C PRO A 841 -16.99 -19.86 35.59
N ASP A 842 -17.13 -18.85 34.73
CA ASP A 842 -17.45 -17.47 35.13
C ASP A 842 -18.18 -16.72 33.99
N TYR A 843 -19.47 -16.42 34.18
CA TYR A 843 -20.28 -15.64 33.24
C TYR A 843 -20.05 -14.13 33.32
N ASN A 844 -19.39 -13.65 34.38
CA ASN A 844 -19.04 -12.23 34.52
C ASN A 844 -17.78 -11.86 33.70
N ARG A 845 -17.20 -12.83 32.99
CA ARG A 845 -16.06 -12.64 32.09
C ARG A 845 -16.45 -13.01 30.67
N ALA A 846 -15.84 -12.32 29.70
CA ALA A 846 -15.99 -12.68 28.30
C ALA A 846 -15.53 -14.12 28.03
N ASN A 847 -16.28 -14.81 27.17
CA ASN A 847 -15.91 -16.11 26.66
C ASN A 847 -15.25 -15.95 25.30
N TYR A 848 -13.97 -16.26 25.17
CA TYR A 848 -13.28 -16.25 23.88
C TYR A 848 -13.00 -17.65 23.36
N ASP A 849 -13.59 -18.66 23.99
CA ASP A 849 -13.39 -20.07 23.67
C ASP A 849 -14.67 -20.62 23.04
N LYS A 850 -14.57 -20.98 21.75
CA LYS A 850 -15.72 -21.49 20.99
C LYS A 850 -16.21 -22.82 21.54
N ASP A 851 -15.36 -23.59 22.21
CA ASP A 851 -15.76 -24.86 22.84
C ASP A 851 -16.58 -24.64 24.12
N ASN A 852 -16.50 -23.44 24.72
CA ASN A 852 -17.35 -23.04 25.84
C ASN A 852 -18.69 -22.43 25.39
N VAL A 853 -18.95 -22.31 24.08
CA VAL A 853 -20.28 -21.96 23.56
C VAL A 853 -21.19 -23.16 23.78
N ALA A 854 -22.10 -23.03 24.74
CA ALA A 854 -23.06 -24.07 25.07
C ALA A 854 -24.01 -24.33 23.89
N PRO A 855 -24.52 -25.56 23.69
CA PRO A 855 -25.64 -25.78 22.79
C PRO A 855 -26.85 -24.93 23.20
N PHE A 856 -27.43 -24.20 22.25
CA PHE A 856 -28.64 -23.40 22.45
C PHE A 856 -29.63 -23.59 21.30
N THR A 857 -30.88 -23.17 21.54
CA THR A 857 -31.91 -23.07 20.51
C THR A 857 -32.38 -21.62 20.44
N LEU A 858 -32.62 -21.14 19.21
CA LEU A 858 -33.13 -19.80 18.96
C LEU A 858 -34.64 -19.86 18.84
N GLU A 859 -35.31 -18.84 19.38
CA GLU A 859 -36.75 -18.67 19.25
C GLU A 859 -37.13 -18.37 17.80
N ASP A 860 -38.24 -18.94 17.34
CA ASP A 860 -38.76 -18.69 15.99
C ASP A 860 -39.34 -17.26 15.93
N PRO A 861 -38.80 -16.34 15.11
CA PRO A 861 -39.36 -14.99 14.99
C PRO A 861 -40.79 -15.02 14.43
N LEU A 862 -41.19 -16.09 13.75
CA LEU A 862 -42.53 -16.33 13.20
C LEU A 862 -43.44 -17.14 14.14
N ALA A 863 -43.16 -17.17 15.44
CA ALA A 863 -44.06 -17.70 16.47
C ALA A 863 -44.29 -16.69 17.60
N PHE A 864 -45.52 -16.53 18.06
CA PHE A 864 -45.87 -15.76 19.25
C PHE A 864 -45.23 -16.35 20.52
N ALA A 865 -45.15 -15.58 21.61
CA ALA A 865 -44.52 -16.04 22.85
C ALA A 865 -45.24 -17.25 23.51
N ASP A 866 -46.50 -17.49 23.15
CA ASP A 866 -47.27 -18.67 23.57
C ASP A 866 -47.00 -19.94 22.72
N GLY A 867 -46.14 -19.82 21.69
CA GLY A 867 -45.77 -20.89 20.76
C GLY A 867 -46.64 -20.97 19.50
N THR A 868 -47.68 -20.15 19.37
CA THR A 868 -48.53 -20.12 18.18
C THR A 868 -47.76 -19.58 16.98
N LYS A 869 -47.68 -20.35 15.88
CA LYS A 869 -47.01 -19.91 14.64
C LYS A 869 -47.86 -18.94 13.84
N LEU A 870 -47.20 -17.99 13.17
CA LEU A 870 -47.82 -17.12 12.19
C LEU A 870 -48.25 -17.94 10.97
N THR A 871 -49.46 -17.67 10.49
CA THR A 871 -50.08 -18.35 9.35
C THR A 871 -50.30 -17.42 8.15
N SER A 872 -50.15 -16.10 8.36
CA SER A 872 -50.34 -15.06 7.34
C SER A 872 -49.43 -13.85 7.59
N PRO A 873 -48.89 -13.20 6.53
CA PRO A 873 -48.15 -11.94 6.64
C PRO A 873 -48.91 -10.82 7.38
N ALA A 874 -50.25 -10.85 7.37
CA ALA A 874 -51.07 -9.87 8.08
C ALA A 874 -50.92 -9.94 9.62
N GLN A 875 -50.40 -11.04 10.16
CA GLN A 875 -50.12 -11.21 11.59
C GLN A 875 -48.75 -10.64 12.00
N TRP A 876 -47.89 -10.32 11.02
CA TRP A 876 -46.55 -9.80 11.30
C TRP A 876 -46.54 -8.51 12.12
N PRO A 877 -47.39 -7.49 11.86
CA PRO A 877 -47.40 -6.28 12.68
C PRO A 877 -47.68 -6.56 14.17
N GLU A 878 -48.57 -7.52 14.47
CA GLU A 878 -48.87 -7.92 15.85
C GLU A 878 -47.68 -8.63 16.51
N ARG A 879 -47.06 -9.57 15.79
CA ARG A 879 -45.85 -10.26 16.27
C ARG A 879 -44.68 -9.30 16.47
N ARG A 880 -44.47 -8.38 15.53
CA ARG A 880 -43.46 -7.32 15.64
C ARG A 880 -43.69 -6.49 16.91
N ALA A 881 -44.94 -6.08 17.18
CA ALA A 881 -45.27 -5.35 18.41
C ALA A 881 -45.01 -6.17 19.68
N GLU A 882 -45.27 -7.48 19.67
CA GLU A 882 -44.91 -8.38 20.77
C GLU A 882 -43.39 -8.46 20.99
N ILE A 883 -42.59 -8.62 19.92
CA ILE A 883 -41.13 -8.62 19.98
C ILE A 883 -40.61 -7.32 20.62
N LEU A 884 -41.10 -6.16 20.16
CA LEU A 884 -40.69 -4.87 20.72
C LEU A 884 -41.08 -4.70 22.19
N ARG A 885 -42.25 -5.23 22.62
CA ARG A 885 -42.64 -5.25 24.03
C ARG A 885 -41.69 -6.10 24.87
N ILE A 886 -41.29 -7.28 24.38
CA ILE A 886 -40.31 -8.15 25.07
C ILE A 886 -38.99 -7.39 25.26
N PHE A 887 -38.43 -6.83 24.20
CA PHE A 887 -37.17 -6.08 24.28
C PHE A 887 -37.27 -4.83 25.16
N ALA A 888 -38.42 -4.15 25.19
CA ALA A 888 -38.67 -3.02 26.07
C ALA A 888 -38.75 -3.44 27.55
N SER A 889 -39.43 -4.54 27.87
CA SER A 889 -39.57 -5.00 29.26
C SER A 889 -38.33 -5.70 29.80
N GLU A 890 -37.55 -6.35 28.92
CA GLU A 890 -36.52 -7.30 29.33
C GLU A 890 -35.08 -6.87 29.07
N MET A 891 -34.83 -5.89 28.17
CA MET A 891 -33.47 -5.54 27.77
C MET A 891 -33.21 -4.04 27.67
N TYR A 892 -33.82 -3.35 26.70
CA TYR A 892 -33.50 -1.94 26.39
C TYR A 892 -34.35 -0.93 27.18
N GLY A 893 -35.25 -1.40 28.05
CA GLY A 893 -36.17 -0.56 28.80
C GLY A 893 -37.26 0.07 27.93
N GLN A 894 -38.27 0.62 28.60
CA GLN A 894 -39.37 1.34 27.95
C GLN A 894 -38.84 2.50 27.13
N GLU A 895 -39.48 2.75 25.98
CA GLU A 895 -39.16 3.94 25.19
C GLU A 895 -39.49 5.20 25.99
N PRO A 896 -38.61 6.21 26.01
CA PRO A 896 -38.95 7.48 26.63
C PRO A 896 -40.20 8.09 25.97
N PRO A 897 -41.13 8.70 26.74
CA PRO A 897 -42.33 9.30 26.17
C PRO A 897 -42.02 10.32 25.07
N LYS A 898 -42.98 10.54 24.17
CA LYS A 898 -42.87 11.64 23.20
C LYS A 898 -42.67 12.97 23.94
N PRO A 899 -41.83 13.87 23.42
CA PRO A 899 -41.63 15.17 24.04
C PRO A 899 -42.94 15.97 24.00
N GLU A 900 -43.14 16.88 24.96
CA GLU A 900 -44.32 17.76 25.01
C GLU A 900 -44.45 18.56 23.71
N LYS A 901 -43.33 19.12 23.25
CA LYS A 901 -43.24 19.81 21.97
C LYS A 901 -41.81 19.76 21.45
N LEU A 902 -41.66 19.49 20.16
CA LEU A 902 -40.39 19.63 19.46
C LEU A 902 -40.27 21.09 18.97
N VAL A 903 -39.37 21.86 19.56
CA VAL A 903 -39.06 23.23 19.14
C VAL A 903 -37.68 23.21 18.49
N VAL A 904 -37.61 23.50 17.20
CA VAL A 904 -36.37 23.53 16.42
C VAL A 904 -36.10 24.95 15.96
N GLU A 905 -34.86 25.39 16.14
CA GLU A 905 -34.36 26.65 15.60
C GLU A 905 -33.14 26.41 14.72
N LYS A 906 -33.17 26.90 13.47
CA LYS A 906 -31.98 26.96 12.62
C LYS A 906 -31.13 28.14 13.09
N VAL A 907 -30.04 27.86 13.78
CA VAL A 907 -29.19 28.90 14.38
C VAL A 907 -28.14 29.41 13.41
N GLU A 908 -27.80 28.63 12.38
CA GLU A 908 -26.78 28.98 11.41
C GLU A 908 -27.03 28.28 10.07
N GLU A 909 -26.65 28.95 8.98
CA GLU A 909 -26.58 28.38 7.64
C GLU A 909 -25.43 28.98 6.84
N CYS A 910 -24.51 28.12 6.40
CA CYS A 910 -23.38 28.45 5.56
C CYS A 910 -23.60 27.85 4.17
N PRO A 911 -23.94 28.65 3.15
CA PRO A 911 -24.20 28.15 1.81
C PRO A 911 -22.94 27.67 1.07
N ASN A 912 -21.75 28.02 1.57
CA ASN A 912 -20.45 27.73 0.94
C ASN A 912 -19.56 26.81 1.81
N ALA A 913 -20.15 25.97 2.66
CA ALA A 913 -19.38 25.07 3.51
C ALA A 913 -18.56 24.06 2.68
N LEU A 914 -17.46 23.56 3.26
CA LEU A 914 -16.54 22.61 2.60
C LEU A 914 -16.07 23.11 1.22
N GLY A 915 -15.54 24.33 1.16
CA GLY A 915 -15.00 24.91 -0.08
C GLY A 915 -16.05 25.18 -1.16
N GLY A 916 -17.31 25.40 -0.77
CA GLY A 916 -18.42 25.64 -1.70
C GLY A 916 -19.14 24.38 -2.19
N PHE A 917 -18.74 23.19 -1.74
CA PHE A 917 -19.35 21.92 -2.15
C PHE A 917 -20.65 21.61 -1.39
N ALA A 918 -20.78 22.10 -0.16
CA ALA A 918 -21.88 21.79 0.73
C ALA A 918 -22.63 23.06 1.18
N VAL A 919 -23.90 22.88 1.52
CA VAL A 919 -24.60 23.77 2.46
C VAL A 919 -24.56 23.12 3.82
N ARG A 920 -24.03 23.83 4.82
CA ARG A 920 -24.08 23.42 6.22
C ARG A 920 -25.19 24.21 6.93
N SER A 921 -26.02 23.53 7.70
CA SER A 921 -27.00 24.16 8.59
C SER A 921 -26.85 23.59 10.00
N GLN A 922 -26.98 24.42 11.02
CA GLN A 922 -26.96 24.00 12.42
C GLN A 922 -28.30 24.30 13.08
N TYR A 923 -28.80 23.33 13.83
CA TYR A 923 -30.10 23.40 14.49
C TYR A 923 -29.96 23.16 15.99
N GLN A 924 -30.71 23.92 16.77
CA GLN A 924 -30.93 23.65 18.19
C GLN A 924 -32.34 23.08 18.36
N MET A 925 -32.44 21.98 19.10
CA MET A 925 -33.67 21.22 19.30
C MET A 925 -33.98 21.12 20.79
N TRP A 926 -35.10 21.71 21.21
CA TRP A 926 -35.65 21.60 22.55
C TRP A 926 -36.93 20.75 22.55
N PHE A 927 -37.24 20.21 23.72
CA PHE A 927 -38.34 19.26 23.91
C PHE A 927 -39.50 19.81 24.77
N LYS A 928 -39.44 21.11 25.10
CA LYS A 928 -40.47 21.86 25.79
C LYS A 928 -40.83 23.13 25.02
N PRO A 929 -42.09 23.61 25.08
CA PRO A 929 -42.54 24.79 24.34
C PRO A 929 -41.78 26.08 24.67
N ASP A 930 -41.34 26.24 25.93
CA ASP A 930 -40.65 27.43 26.45
C ASP A 930 -39.12 27.37 26.27
N LYS A 931 -38.59 26.37 25.55
CA LYS A 931 -37.16 26.08 25.39
C LYS A 931 -36.42 25.84 26.72
N SER A 932 -37.13 25.50 27.80
CA SER A 932 -36.49 25.07 29.05
C SER A 932 -36.04 23.60 28.97
N GLY A 933 -35.00 23.25 29.72
CA GLY A 933 -34.49 21.88 29.78
C GLY A 933 -33.47 21.52 28.69
N PRO A 934 -33.33 20.24 28.35
CA PRO A 934 -32.26 19.74 27.49
C PRO A 934 -32.40 20.23 26.05
N CYS A 935 -31.27 20.60 25.45
CA CYS A 935 -31.14 21.03 24.06
C CYS A 935 -30.14 20.12 23.34
N VAL A 936 -30.51 19.62 22.16
CA VAL A 936 -29.63 18.81 21.31
C VAL A 936 -29.29 19.60 20.05
N ARG A 937 -28.01 19.66 19.72
CA ARG A 937 -27.48 20.36 18.54
C ARG A 937 -27.28 19.40 17.40
N TRP A 938 -28.01 19.66 16.32
CA TRP A 938 -27.88 18.92 15.07
C TRP A 938 -27.09 19.72 14.06
N VAL A 939 -26.18 19.06 13.35
CA VAL A 939 -25.55 19.59 12.14
C VAL A 939 -26.09 18.83 10.93
N LEU A 940 -26.37 19.56 9.87
CA LEU A 940 -26.75 19.03 8.56
C LEU A 940 -25.75 19.52 7.53
N PHE A 941 -25.19 18.59 6.75
CA PHE A 941 -24.50 18.89 5.50
C PHE A 941 -25.33 18.35 4.35
N ARG A 942 -25.61 19.18 3.34
CA ARG A 942 -26.29 18.77 2.11
C ARG A 942 -25.53 19.21 0.86
N PRO A 943 -25.54 18.41 -0.22
CA PRO A 943 -24.82 18.75 -1.44
C PRO A 943 -25.41 20.03 -2.05
N ARG A 944 -24.56 21.03 -2.30
CA ARG A 944 -25.01 22.30 -2.87
C ARG A 944 -25.57 22.15 -4.29
N TYR A 945 -25.02 21.19 -5.05
CA TYR A 945 -25.38 20.94 -6.44
C TYR A 945 -26.76 20.26 -6.60
N ALA A 946 -27.37 19.78 -5.51
CA ALA A 946 -28.65 19.09 -5.60
C ALA A 946 -29.80 20.06 -5.90
N GLY A 947 -30.43 19.89 -7.06
CA GLY A 947 -31.63 20.63 -7.47
C GLY A 947 -32.95 20.02 -6.99
N LYS A 948 -32.91 18.96 -6.18
CA LYS A 948 -34.07 18.23 -5.65
C LYS A 948 -33.76 17.74 -4.23
N PRO A 949 -34.78 17.41 -3.41
CA PRO A 949 -34.57 16.80 -2.10
C PRO A 949 -33.74 15.52 -2.20
N VAL A 950 -32.79 15.33 -1.28
CA VAL A 950 -31.82 14.22 -1.28
C VAL A 950 -32.04 13.26 -0.11
N PRO A 951 -31.72 11.96 -0.26
CA PRO A 951 -31.73 11.03 0.87
C PRO A 951 -30.77 11.50 1.97
N VAL A 952 -31.04 11.11 3.21
CA VAL A 952 -30.28 11.57 4.38
C VAL A 952 -29.74 10.39 5.19
N ILE A 953 -28.46 10.44 5.54
CA ILE A 953 -27.83 9.52 6.49
C ILE A 953 -27.82 10.18 7.87
N LEU A 954 -28.48 9.54 8.84
CA LEU A 954 -28.57 9.97 10.23
C LEU A 954 -27.73 9.07 11.13
N PHE A 955 -26.89 9.68 11.97
CA PHE A 955 -26.12 8.97 12.99
C PHE A 955 -25.79 9.87 14.18
N LEU A 956 -25.56 9.26 15.34
CA LEU A 956 -24.98 9.96 16.49
C LEU A 956 -23.46 9.89 16.44
N ASN A 957 -22.79 10.94 16.91
CA ASN A 957 -21.34 10.97 17.11
C ASN A 957 -20.97 10.96 18.60
N TYR A 958 -19.68 10.77 18.89
CA TYR A 958 -19.20 10.59 20.25
C TYR A 958 -19.04 11.92 21.00
N ARG A 959 -18.07 12.74 20.62
CA ARG A 959 -17.66 13.89 21.44
C ARG A 959 -18.02 15.26 20.84
N GLY A 960 -18.87 15.31 19.82
CA GLY A 960 -19.42 16.56 19.29
C GLY A 960 -19.37 16.68 17.78
N ASN A 961 -20.26 17.52 17.24
CA ASN A 961 -20.36 17.76 15.80
C ASN A 961 -19.09 18.40 15.21
N HIS A 962 -18.30 19.10 16.02
CA HIS A 962 -17.04 19.72 15.61
C HIS A 962 -15.96 18.69 15.23
N GLU A 963 -16.08 17.42 15.67
CA GLU A 963 -15.15 16.37 15.27
C GLU A 963 -15.35 15.92 13.82
N LEU A 964 -16.52 16.17 13.20
CA LEU A 964 -16.87 15.65 11.88
C LEU A 964 -16.06 16.27 10.73
N VAL A 965 -15.74 17.56 10.84
CA VAL A 965 -15.02 18.35 9.82
C VAL A 965 -14.18 19.43 10.50
N PRO A 966 -13.06 19.87 9.91
CA PRO A 966 -12.17 20.87 10.49
C PRO A 966 -12.73 22.31 10.35
N ASP A 967 -14.00 22.49 10.68
CA ASP A 967 -14.75 23.71 10.42
C ASP A 967 -14.98 24.49 11.72
N PRO A 968 -14.33 25.66 11.93
CA PRO A 968 -14.35 26.38 13.21
C PRO A 968 -15.73 26.92 13.59
N GLU A 969 -16.62 27.09 12.61
CA GLU A 969 -17.97 27.62 12.82
C GLU A 969 -18.92 26.59 13.45
N ILE A 970 -18.52 25.32 13.52
CA ILE A 970 -19.22 24.31 14.31
C ILE A 970 -18.72 24.45 15.75
N PRO A 971 -19.57 24.88 16.70
CA PRO A 971 -19.12 25.14 18.06
C PRO A 971 -18.76 23.83 18.76
N LEU A 972 -17.79 23.91 19.66
CA LEU A 972 -17.52 22.82 20.57
C LEU A 972 -18.78 22.46 21.37
N ILE A 973 -19.00 21.16 21.54
CA ILE A 973 -20.05 20.68 22.43
C ILE A 973 -19.82 21.22 23.86
N GLN A 974 -20.92 21.56 24.52
CA GLN A 974 -20.94 22.10 25.89
C GLN A 974 -21.38 21.04 26.92
N ALA A 975 -21.85 19.89 26.44
CA ALA A 975 -22.17 18.75 27.29
C ALA A 975 -20.88 18.07 27.77
N TRP A 976 -21.04 17.29 28.83
CA TRP A 976 -19.98 16.42 29.35
C TRP A 976 -19.54 15.43 28.26
N VAL A 977 -18.23 15.30 28.08
CA VAL A 977 -17.64 14.25 27.24
C VAL A 977 -16.73 13.37 28.08
N GLN A 978 -16.55 12.13 27.67
CA GLN A 978 -15.61 11.25 28.36
C GLN A 978 -14.19 11.79 28.23
N ASP A 979 -13.45 11.83 29.34
CA ASP A 979 -12.08 12.31 29.37
C ASP A 979 -11.14 11.23 28.80
N GLU A 980 -10.47 11.54 27.70
CA GLU A 980 -9.49 10.69 27.01
C GLU A 980 -8.05 11.24 27.16
N GLY A 981 -7.81 12.04 28.19
CA GLY A 981 -6.48 12.56 28.54
C GLY A 981 -6.06 13.71 27.63
N GLU A 982 -5.06 13.50 26.78
CA GLU A 982 -4.37 14.59 26.06
C GLU A 982 -5.23 15.31 24.99
N ILE A 983 -6.39 14.75 24.62
CA ILE A 983 -7.26 15.31 23.58
C ILE A 983 -8.53 15.99 24.12
N THR A 984 -8.82 15.87 25.42
CA THR A 984 -9.97 16.48 26.10
C THR A 984 -9.51 17.37 27.25
N ASP A 985 -10.38 18.28 27.71
CA ASP A 985 -10.06 19.23 28.79
C ASP A 985 -10.91 18.91 30.02
N GLY A 986 -10.61 17.82 30.74
CA GLY A 986 -11.27 17.48 32.00
C GLY A 986 -12.77 17.25 31.87
N ASN A 987 -13.15 16.28 31.03
CA ASN A 987 -14.52 15.98 30.61
C ASN A 987 -15.23 17.07 29.78
N ALA A 988 -14.49 18.05 29.26
CA ALA A 988 -14.96 19.00 28.27
C ALA A 988 -14.32 18.74 26.90
N ALA A 989 -15.04 19.10 25.83
CA ALA A 989 -14.52 19.03 24.48
C ALA A 989 -13.41 20.07 24.26
N SER A 990 -12.44 19.70 23.43
CA SER A 990 -11.28 20.53 23.12
C SER A 990 -11.20 20.79 21.62
N GLU A 991 -10.69 21.96 21.22
CA GLU A 991 -10.34 22.28 19.83
C GLU A 991 -9.40 21.24 19.21
N ARG A 992 -8.60 20.55 20.03
CA ARG A 992 -7.69 19.46 19.62
C ARG A 992 -8.37 18.31 18.86
N THR A 993 -9.69 18.15 19.03
CA THR A 993 -10.47 17.09 18.39
C THR A 993 -11.21 17.53 17.13
N ARG A 994 -11.15 18.82 16.78
CA ARG A 994 -11.86 19.35 15.61
C ARG A 994 -11.43 18.64 14.34
N GLY A 995 -12.42 18.18 13.56
CA GLY A 995 -12.17 17.43 12.32
C GLY A 995 -11.49 16.07 12.49
N ILE A 996 -11.29 15.55 13.70
CA ILE A 996 -10.57 14.27 13.86
C ILE A 996 -11.28 13.10 13.16
N MET A 997 -12.60 13.17 12.99
CA MET A 997 -13.38 12.15 12.27
C MET A 997 -13.34 12.35 10.76
N CYS A 998 -12.78 13.43 10.22
CA CYS A 998 -12.54 13.56 8.77
C CYS A 998 -11.24 12.87 8.33
N ASP A 999 -10.33 12.55 9.25
CA ASP A 999 -9.10 11.83 8.96
C ASP A 999 -9.43 10.36 8.60
N PRO A 1000 -9.10 9.89 7.39
CA PRO A 1000 -9.39 8.52 6.97
C PRO A 1000 -8.61 7.46 7.78
N ARG A 1001 -7.60 7.86 8.56
CA ARG A 1001 -6.84 6.99 9.47
C ARG A 1001 -7.50 6.86 10.83
N HIS A 1002 -8.46 7.73 11.16
CA HIS A 1002 -9.18 7.67 12.43
C HIS A 1002 -10.08 6.43 12.45
N ARG A 1003 -10.11 5.71 13.58
CA ARG A 1003 -10.95 4.50 13.72
C ARG A 1003 -12.45 4.78 13.53
N TYR A 1004 -12.88 6.02 13.71
CA TYR A 1004 -14.24 6.47 13.41
C TYR A 1004 -14.19 7.53 12.31
N ALA A 1005 -13.84 7.14 11.08
CA ALA A 1005 -13.73 8.06 9.95
C ALA A 1005 -15.11 8.28 9.31
N PHE A 1006 -15.58 9.52 9.25
CA PHE A 1006 -16.84 9.95 8.64
C PHE A 1006 -16.54 10.85 7.44
N PRO A 1007 -16.48 10.30 6.21
CA PRO A 1007 -16.05 11.04 5.03
C PRO A 1007 -17.19 11.88 4.47
N ILE A 1008 -17.55 12.97 5.17
CA ILE A 1008 -18.68 13.85 4.82
C ILE A 1008 -18.67 14.25 3.35
N GLY A 1009 -17.51 14.66 2.81
CA GLY A 1009 -17.37 15.02 1.39
C GLY A 1009 -17.75 13.89 0.41
N VAL A 1010 -17.40 12.65 0.72
CA VAL A 1010 -17.72 11.47 -0.12
C VAL A 1010 -19.21 11.17 -0.07
N LEU A 1011 -19.82 11.22 1.13
CA LEU A 1011 -21.26 10.99 1.31
C LEU A 1011 -22.08 12.02 0.52
N LEU A 1012 -21.66 13.29 0.60
CA LEU A 1012 -22.24 14.38 -0.18
C LEU A 1012 -22.09 14.16 -1.68
N ALA A 1013 -20.88 13.78 -2.16
CA ALA A 1013 -20.61 13.53 -3.57
C ALA A 1013 -21.42 12.35 -4.14
N ARG A 1014 -21.79 11.38 -3.29
CA ARG A 1014 -22.69 10.26 -3.64
C ARG A 1014 -24.17 10.64 -3.57
N GLY A 1015 -24.48 11.91 -3.30
CA GLY A 1015 -25.83 12.45 -3.34
C GLY A 1015 -26.63 12.28 -2.05
N PHE A 1016 -25.97 11.97 -0.92
CA PHE A 1016 -26.61 11.91 0.39
C PHE A 1016 -26.40 13.22 1.15
N ALA A 1017 -27.42 13.69 1.85
CA ALA A 1017 -27.22 14.59 2.97
C ALA A 1017 -26.76 13.80 4.21
N VAL A 1018 -26.05 14.47 5.11
CA VAL A 1018 -25.56 13.89 6.35
C VAL A 1018 -26.03 14.72 7.53
N MET A 1019 -26.68 14.07 8.50
CA MET A 1019 -27.22 14.73 9.67
C MET A 1019 -26.77 14.02 10.95
N SER A 1020 -26.20 14.78 11.90
CA SER A 1020 -25.63 14.21 13.12
C SER A 1020 -25.81 15.09 14.35
N ALA A 1021 -25.81 14.44 15.51
CA ALA A 1021 -25.75 15.05 16.85
C ALA A 1021 -24.89 14.16 17.76
N SER A 1022 -24.37 14.72 18.85
CA SER A 1022 -23.64 13.91 19.84
C SER A 1022 -24.60 13.20 20.78
N TYR A 1023 -24.30 11.93 21.10
CA TYR A 1023 -25.09 11.20 22.10
C TYR A 1023 -25.02 11.85 23.49
N ALA A 1024 -23.95 12.60 23.78
CA ALA A 1024 -23.69 13.18 25.09
C ALA A 1024 -24.72 14.24 25.51
N GLU A 1025 -25.38 14.90 24.54
CA GLU A 1025 -26.46 15.86 24.82
C GLU A 1025 -27.81 15.17 25.09
N LEU A 1026 -27.94 13.91 24.67
CA LEU A 1026 -29.11 13.08 24.95
C LEU A 1026 -28.97 12.46 26.33
N SER A 1027 -27.90 11.69 26.53
CA SER A 1027 -27.60 10.97 27.75
C SER A 1027 -26.08 10.75 27.81
N PRO A 1028 -25.37 11.19 28.86
CA PRO A 1028 -23.94 10.97 28.97
C PRO A 1028 -23.61 9.49 29.19
N ASP A 1029 -22.38 9.09 28.85
CA ASP A 1029 -21.89 7.70 28.86
C ASP A 1029 -20.61 7.55 29.71
N PRO A 1030 -20.71 7.64 31.05
CA PRO A 1030 -19.54 7.55 31.91
C PRO A 1030 -18.94 6.14 32.00
N SER A 1031 -17.60 6.07 32.04
CA SER A 1031 -16.87 4.80 32.18
C SER A 1031 -17.19 4.09 33.49
N TYR A 1032 -17.16 2.75 33.49
CA TYR A 1032 -17.26 1.97 34.74
C TYR A 1032 -16.04 2.15 35.65
N THR A 1033 -14.93 2.66 35.08
CA THR A 1033 -13.71 3.03 35.80
C THR A 1033 -13.72 4.49 36.27
N GLU A 1034 -14.83 5.22 36.10
CA GLU A 1034 -14.95 6.60 36.56
C GLU A 1034 -14.83 6.68 38.09
N THR A 1035 -13.91 7.51 38.56
CA THR A 1035 -13.62 7.66 40.00
C THR A 1035 -14.22 8.93 40.58
N ASN A 1036 -14.59 9.90 39.75
CA ASN A 1036 -15.26 11.11 40.19
C ASN A 1036 -16.70 10.80 40.63
N PRO A 1037 -17.07 11.02 41.91
CA PRO A 1037 -18.42 10.72 42.41
C PRO A 1037 -19.53 11.46 41.64
N ARG A 1038 -19.20 12.60 41.00
CA ARG A 1038 -20.14 13.38 40.20
C ARG A 1038 -20.58 12.67 38.91
N PHE A 1039 -19.72 11.83 38.33
CA PHE A 1039 -19.90 11.24 37.01
C PHE A 1039 -20.16 9.74 37.05
N GLN A 1040 -20.52 9.19 38.22
CA GLN A 1040 -20.83 7.76 38.36
C GLN A 1040 -22.08 7.35 37.54
N GLN A 1041 -22.00 6.18 36.90
CA GLN A 1041 -23.04 5.66 35.98
C GLN A 1041 -24.44 5.61 36.60
N GLN A 1042 -24.57 5.28 37.89
CA GLN A 1042 -25.85 5.00 38.53
C GLN A 1042 -26.79 6.21 38.51
N ASN A 1043 -26.25 7.42 38.48
CA ASN A 1043 -27.03 8.67 38.51
C ASN A 1043 -26.76 9.54 37.28
N PHE A 1044 -25.49 9.70 36.89
CA PHE A 1044 -25.11 10.70 35.89
C PHE A 1044 -25.58 10.35 34.48
N ALA A 1045 -25.58 9.06 34.13
CA ALA A 1045 -26.10 8.58 32.85
C ALA A 1045 -27.59 8.90 32.64
N TYR A 1046 -28.36 9.07 33.71
CA TYR A 1046 -29.80 9.38 33.63
C TYR A 1046 -30.09 10.88 33.68
N THR A 1047 -29.19 11.70 33.14
CA THR A 1047 -29.34 13.15 32.96
C THR A 1047 -29.66 13.48 31.49
N GLY A 1048 -29.59 14.75 31.07
CA GLY A 1048 -29.97 15.14 29.70
C GLY A 1048 -31.47 14.98 29.47
N VAL A 1049 -31.88 14.22 28.44
CA VAL A 1049 -33.29 14.07 28.06
C VAL A 1049 -34.16 13.44 29.13
N PHE A 1050 -33.59 12.64 30.04
CA PHE A 1050 -34.35 12.06 31.16
C PHE A 1050 -34.97 13.10 32.09
N SER A 1051 -34.39 14.31 32.15
CA SER A 1051 -34.94 15.42 32.92
C SER A 1051 -36.34 15.88 32.46
N LEU A 1052 -36.77 15.46 31.26
CA LEU A 1052 -38.10 15.76 30.73
C LEU A 1052 -39.23 15.03 31.47
N TRP A 1053 -38.95 13.89 32.11
CA TRP A 1053 -39.99 13.01 32.66
C TRP A 1053 -39.92 12.85 34.19
N GLY A 1054 -39.16 13.71 34.87
CA GLY A 1054 -39.04 13.70 36.32
C GLY A 1054 -38.12 12.61 36.85
N LYS A 1055 -38.19 12.35 38.16
CA LYS A 1055 -37.33 11.37 38.83
C LYS A 1055 -37.72 9.94 38.42
N ARG A 1056 -36.71 9.14 38.05
CA ARG A 1056 -36.86 7.72 37.73
C ARG A 1056 -37.48 6.93 38.88
N ASP A 1057 -38.40 6.03 38.56
CA ASP A 1057 -39.00 5.11 39.52
C ASP A 1057 -38.11 3.87 39.67
N GLU A 1058 -37.23 3.89 40.67
CA GLU A 1058 -36.25 2.82 40.92
C GLU A 1058 -36.88 1.46 41.25
N THR A 1059 -38.19 1.41 41.57
CA THR A 1059 -38.91 0.15 41.82
C THR A 1059 -39.23 -0.63 40.55
N LYS A 1060 -39.25 0.05 39.38
CA LYS A 1060 -39.46 -0.58 38.08
C LYS A 1060 -38.19 -1.23 37.54
N THR A 1061 -38.34 -2.40 36.94
CA THR A 1061 -37.21 -3.14 36.35
C THR A 1061 -36.96 -2.81 34.88
N ASP A 1062 -37.93 -2.22 34.21
CA ASP A 1062 -37.95 -1.92 32.77
C ASP A 1062 -37.78 -0.43 32.45
N ASN A 1063 -37.21 0.34 33.38
CA ASN A 1063 -37.02 1.78 33.18
C ASN A 1063 -36.24 2.10 31.88
N PRO A 1064 -36.52 3.24 31.23
CA PRO A 1064 -35.75 3.75 30.10
C PRO A 1064 -34.23 3.76 30.37
N THR A 1065 -33.44 3.49 29.33
CA THR A 1065 -31.98 3.35 29.37
C THR A 1065 -31.27 4.34 28.45
N ALA A 1066 -29.96 4.50 28.58
CA ALA A 1066 -29.18 5.39 27.72
C ALA A 1066 -29.24 4.98 26.24
N LEU A 1067 -29.14 3.68 25.91
CA LEU A 1067 -29.36 3.18 24.55
C LEU A 1067 -30.77 3.55 24.03
N GLY A 1068 -31.78 3.43 24.90
CA GLY A 1068 -33.15 3.86 24.59
C GLY A 1068 -33.28 5.35 24.34
N ALA A 1069 -32.58 6.19 25.11
CA ALA A 1069 -32.54 7.64 24.92
C ALA A 1069 -31.79 8.06 23.64
N TRP A 1070 -30.71 7.37 23.29
CA TRP A 1070 -29.97 7.59 22.05
C TRP A 1070 -30.81 7.19 20.82
N ALA A 1071 -31.49 6.04 20.88
CA ALA A 1071 -32.43 5.60 19.84
C ALA A 1071 -33.62 6.56 19.67
N TRP A 1072 -34.17 7.03 20.79
CA TRP A 1072 -35.20 8.07 20.81
C TRP A 1072 -34.68 9.36 20.17
N GLY A 1073 -33.44 9.77 20.47
CA GLY A 1073 -32.81 10.96 19.89
C GLY A 1073 -32.66 10.87 18.37
N LEU A 1074 -32.25 9.73 17.83
CA LEU A 1074 -32.25 9.48 16.37
C LEU A 1074 -33.64 9.67 15.75
N SER A 1075 -34.69 9.18 16.42
CA SER A 1075 -36.08 9.36 15.97
C SER A 1075 -36.54 10.83 16.01
N ARG A 1076 -36.05 11.62 16.97
CA ARG A 1076 -36.26 13.08 16.99
C ARG A 1076 -35.45 13.80 15.91
N GLY A 1077 -34.25 13.32 15.60
CA GLY A 1077 -33.47 13.76 14.43
C GLY A 1077 -34.23 13.52 13.13
N LEU A 1078 -34.90 12.37 13.01
CA LEU A 1078 -35.77 12.09 11.87
C LEU A 1078 -36.98 13.05 11.84
N ASP A 1079 -37.60 13.37 12.99
CA ASP A 1079 -38.67 14.40 13.05
C ASP A 1079 -38.19 15.77 12.52
N LEU A 1080 -36.93 16.13 12.75
CA LEU A 1080 -36.31 17.33 12.18
C LEU A 1080 -36.06 17.16 10.68
N ALA A 1081 -35.54 16.02 10.21
CA ALA A 1081 -35.34 15.79 8.78
C ALA A 1081 -36.64 15.94 7.98
N TRP A 1082 -37.78 15.51 8.53
CA TRP A 1082 -39.12 15.71 7.93
C TRP A 1082 -39.58 17.18 7.86
N GLN A 1083 -38.97 18.08 8.65
CA GLN A 1083 -39.26 19.52 8.61
C GLN A 1083 -38.37 20.27 7.61
N ILE A 1084 -37.34 19.62 7.05
CA ILE A 1084 -36.37 20.25 6.14
C ILE A 1084 -36.73 19.86 4.69
N PRO A 1085 -37.29 20.78 3.89
CA PRO A 1085 -37.82 20.45 2.56
C PRO A 1085 -36.74 20.02 1.57
N GLU A 1086 -35.47 20.34 1.81
CA GLU A 1086 -34.33 19.90 1.00
C GLU A 1086 -33.94 18.44 1.24
N LEU A 1087 -34.57 17.74 2.17
CA LEU A 1087 -34.32 16.33 2.47
C LEU A 1087 -35.50 15.46 2.03
N ASP A 1088 -35.20 14.34 1.38
CA ASP A 1088 -36.13 13.25 1.16
C ASP A 1088 -36.12 12.34 2.40
N ALA A 1089 -36.77 12.79 3.47
CA ALA A 1089 -36.75 12.12 4.77
C ALA A 1089 -37.41 10.72 4.76
N ALA A 1090 -38.21 10.40 3.73
CA ALA A 1090 -38.71 9.05 3.50
C ALA A 1090 -37.58 8.08 3.10
N LYS A 1091 -36.45 8.59 2.63
CA LYS A 1091 -35.23 7.85 2.29
C LYS A 1091 -34.13 8.05 3.33
N ALA A 1092 -34.52 7.99 4.60
CA ALA A 1092 -33.59 8.10 5.72
C ALA A 1092 -32.85 6.77 5.96
N VAL A 1093 -31.52 6.85 5.99
CA VAL A 1093 -30.63 5.77 6.43
C VAL A 1093 -30.23 6.05 7.88
N VAL A 1094 -30.32 5.07 8.77
CA VAL A 1094 -29.80 5.18 10.14
C VAL A 1094 -28.60 4.25 10.33
N THR A 1095 -27.51 4.80 10.86
CA THR A 1095 -26.27 4.05 11.11
C THR A 1095 -25.56 4.53 12.37
N GLY A 1096 -24.54 3.78 12.79
CA GLY A 1096 -23.68 4.07 13.91
C GLY A 1096 -22.69 2.92 14.13
N CYS A 1097 -21.58 3.18 14.81
CA CYS A 1097 -20.59 2.17 15.15
C CYS A 1097 -20.69 1.76 16.62
N SER A 1098 -20.50 0.48 16.94
CA SER A 1098 -20.44 0.00 18.34
C SER A 1098 -21.72 0.33 19.11
N ARG A 1099 -21.62 0.98 20.27
CA ARG A 1099 -22.77 1.44 21.07
C ARG A 1099 -23.77 2.32 20.30
N LEU A 1100 -23.29 3.12 19.34
CA LEU A 1100 -24.15 3.95 18.51
C LEU A 1100 -24.78 3.15 17.37
N GLY A 1101 -24.17 2.03 16.97
CA GLY A 1101 -24.79 1.02 16.11
C GLY A 1101 -25.92 0.26 16.84
N LYS A 1102 -25.73 -0.07 18.12
CA LYS A 1102 -26.81 -0.61 18.99
C LYS A 1102 -28.01 0.35 19.05
N ALA A 1103 -27.75 1.64 19.24
CA ALA A 1103 -28.79 2.68 19.24
C ALA A 1103 -29.47 2.83 17.88
N ALA A 1104 -28.72 2.77 16.77
CA ALA A 1104 -29.26 2.81 15.41
C ALA A 1104 -30.17 1.61 15.10
N LEU A 1105 -29.77 0.41 15.50
CA LEU A 1105 -30.59 -0.81 15.40
C LEU A 1105 -31.90 -0.65 16.18
N LEU A 1106 -31.82 -0.21 17.44
CA LEU A 1106 -32.99 -0.01 18.29
C LEU A 1106 -33.91 1.10 17.75
N ALA A 1107 -33.34 2.18 17.20
CA ALA A 1107 -34.10 3.26 16.56
C ALA A 1107 -34.87 2.75 15.34
N ALA A 1108 -34.20 2.02 14.44
CA ALA A 1108 -34.86 1.42 13.28
C ALA A 1108 -35.93 0.41 13.70
N ALA A 1109 -35.69 -0.38 14.74
CA ALA A 1109 -36.67 -1.34 15.25
C ALA A 1109 -37.94 -0.65 15.78
N ARG A 1110 -37.80 0.46 16.50
CA ARG A 1110 -38.93 1.23 17.09
C ARG A 1110 -39.63 2.16 16.09
N ASP A 1111 -38.88 2.79 15.20
CA ASP A 1111 -39.38 3.79 14.26
C ASP A 1111 -39.33 3.28 12.81
N GLU A 1112 -40.51 3.01 12.26
CA GLU A 1112 -40.68 2.44 10.92
C GLU A 1112 -40.36 3.43 9.79
N ARG A 1113 -40.15 4.71 10.10
CA ARG A 1113 -39.84 5.74 9.10
C ARG A 1113 -38.41 5.68 8.58
N PHE A 1114 -37.49 5.00 9.27
CA PHE A 1114 -36.16 4.74 8.73
C PHE A 1114 -36.24 3.67 7.64
N ALA A 1115 -35.90 4.04 6.40
CA ALA A 1115 -36.00 3.15 5.23
C ALA A 1115 -34.89 2.08 5.21
N VAL A 1116 -33.70 2.45 5.68
CA VAL A 1116 -32.52 1.58 5.70
C VAL A 1116 -31.83 1.66 7.07
N CYS A 1117 -31.52 0.51 7.65
CA CYS A 1117 -30.74 0.40 8.88
C CYS A 1117 -29.39 -0.25 8.57
N VAL A 1118 -28.30 0.41 8.96
CA VAL A 1118 -26.93 -0.15 8.80
C VAL A 1118 -26.22 -0.12 10.15
N PRO A 1119 -26.48 -1.10 11.03
CA PRO A 1119 -25.76 -1.24 12.29
C PRO A 1119 -24.33 -1.75 12.01
N ASN A 1120 -23.35 -0.92 12.33
CA ASN A 1120 -21.94 -1.25 12.09
C ASN A 1120 -21.27 -1.70 13.40
N GLN A 1121 -20.85 -2.96 13.43
CA GLN A 1121 -19.98 -3.55 14.44
C GLN A 1121 -20.54 -3.32 15.84
N CYS A 1122 -21.68 -3.92 16.13
CA CYS A 1122 -22.46 -3.58 17.31
C CYS A 1122 -22.10 -4.45 18.50
N GLY A 1123 -21.64 -5.68 18.30
CA GLY A 1123 -21.21 -6.57 19.40
C GLY A 1123 -22.39 -7.06 20.25
N GLY A 1124 -22.07 -7.49 21.48
CA GLY A 1124 -23.03 -8.01 22.45
C GLY A 1124 -24.09 -6.97 22.81
N GLY A 1125 -25.35 -7.38 22.86
CA GLY A 1125 -26.49 -6.48 23.06
C GLY A 1125 -26.71 -5.49 21.92
N GLY A 1126 -26.25 -5.86 20.72
CA GLY A 1126 -26.54 -5.23 19.44
C GLY A 1126 -27.16 -6.24 18.48
N VAL A 1127 -26.41 -6.63 17.45
CA VAL A 1127 -26.87 -7.66 16.48
C VAL A 1127 -26.49 -9.07 16.94
N CYS A 1128 -25.39 -9.21 17.68
CA CYS A 1128 -24.85 -10.51 18.06
C CYS A 1128 -25.79 -11.31 18.98
N LEU A 1129 -25.92 -12.62 18.73
CA LEU A 1129 -26.74 -13.53 19.55
C LEU A 1129 -26.19 -13.65 20.99
N ALA A 1130 -26.96 -13.17 21.96
CA ALA A 1130 -26.61 -13.23 23.38
C ALA A 1130 -26.56 -14.67 23.92
N LYS A 1131 -27.35 -15.61 23.35
CA LYS A 1131 -27.31 -17.03 23.72
C LYS A 1131 -26.01 -17.73 23.30
N ARG A 1132 -25.21 -17.16 22.40
CA ARG A 1132 -23.86 -17.69 22.11
C ARG A 1132 -22.92 -17.50 23.29
N ASP A 1133 -23.16 -16.46 24.09
CA ASP A 1133 -22.34 -16.12 25.26
C ASP A 1133 -20.83 -16.19 24.90
N PHE A 1134 -20.45 -15.47 23.84
CA PHE A 1134 -19.12 -15.40 23.24
C PHE A 1134 -18.73 -13.93 23.04
N GLY A 1135 -17.49 -13.56 23.36
CA GLY A 1135 -17.03 -12.17 23.37
C GLY A 1135 -17.68 -11.32 24.47
N GLU A 1136 -18.13 -10.13 24.08
CA GLU A 1136 -19.00 -9.23 24.85
C GLU A 1136 -20.30 -9.96 25.18
N CYS A 1137 -20.44 -10.41 26.43
CA CYS A 1137 -21.58 -11.16 26.91
C CYS A 1137 -22.40 -10.36 27.93
N ILE A 1138 -23.60 -10.87 28.27
CA ILE A 1138 -24.52 -10.24 29.24
C ILE A 1138 -23.82 -9.87 30.55
N GLY A 1139 -22.96 -10.73 31.09
CA GLY A 1139 -22.23 -10.44 32.32
C GLY A 1139 -21.28 -9.25 32.19
N THR A 1140 -20.50 -9.19 31.10
CA THR A 1140 -19.61 -8.04 30.84
C THR A 1140 -20.39 -6.76 30.56
N GLU A 1141 -21.51 -6.86 29.83
CA GLU A 1141 -22.43 -5.75 29.54
C GLU A 1141 -22.97 -5.11 30.81
N LEU A 1142 -23.46 -5.92 31.75
CA LEU A 1142 -24.05 -5.46 33.01
C LEU A 1142 -23.02 -4.92 34.00
N ILE A 1143 -21.74 -5.30 33.86
CA ILE A 1143 -20.64 -4.79 34.69
C ILE A 1143 -20.12 -3.47 34.13
N MET A 1144 -19.87 -3.41 32.83
CA MET A 1144 -19.22 -2.26 32.19
C MET A 1144 -20.20 -1.14 31.87
N PHE A 1145 -21.46 -1.47 31.60
CA PHE A 1145 -22.45 -0.54 31.04
C PHE A 1145 -23.80 -0.65 31.75
N THR A 1146 -23.81 -0.43 33.08
CA THR A 1146 -24.99 -0.56 33.95
C THR A 1146 -26.19 0.32 33.56
N HIS A 1147 -25.99 1.27 32.66
CA HIS A 1147 -26.98 2.25 32.21
C HIS A 1147 -27.46 2.03 30.76
N TRP A 1148 -26.86 1.10 30.02
CA TRP A 1148 -27.27 0.77 28.64
C TRP A 1148 -28.51 -0.13 28.61
N TYR A 1149 -28.67 -1.00 29.61
CA TYR A 1149 -29.74 -1.99 29.71
C TYR A 1149 -30.60 -1.78 30.96
N CYS A 1150 -31.85 -2.27 30.94
CA CYS A 1150 -32.77 -2.17 32.06
C CYS A 1150 -32.47 -3.24 33.12
N LYS A 1151 -32.93 -3.04 34.36
CA LYS A 1151 -32.64 -3.95 35.49
C LYS A 1151 -33.17 -5.37 35.25
N ALA A 1152 -34.24 -5.53 34.48
CA ALA A 1152 -34.82 -6.83 34.16
C ALA A 1152 -33.81 -7.77 33.46
N TYR A 1153 -32.93 -7.21 32.62
CA TYR A 1153 -31.94 -7.96 31.84
C TYR A 1153 -30.98 -8.78 32.70
N LYS A 1154 -30.74 -8.33 33.95
CA LYS A 1154 -29.88 -9.01 34.91
C LYS A 1154 -30.26 -10.46 35.18
N LYS A 1155 -31.54 -10.82 35.02
CA LYS A 1155 -32.00 -12.19 35.26
C LYS A 1155 -31.34 -13.21 34.34
N TYR A 1156 -30.81 -12.79 33.18
CA TYR A 1156 -30.19 -13.65 32.18
C TYR A 1156 -28.68 -13.80 32.34
N GLU A 1157 -28.04 -13.05 33.27
CA GLU A 1157 -26.57 -12.98 33.37
C GLU A 1157 -25.91 -14.33 33.70
N LYS A 1158 -26.64 -15.25 34.35
CA LYS A 1158 -26.15 -16.57 34.74
C LYS A 1158 -26.73 -17.64 33.83
N ASN A 1159 -26.01 -18.00 32.78
CA ASN A 1159 -26.42 -18.97 31.74
C ASN A 1159 -27.48 -18.44 30.74
N PRO A 1160 -27.12 -17.43 29.91
CA PRO A 1160 -27.97 -16.93 28.82
C PRO A 1160 -28.52 -18.00 27.87
N PRO A 1161 -27.73 -19.02 27.43
CA PRO A 1161 -28.22 -20.10 26.55
C PRO A 1161 -29.52 -20.76 27.04
N LEU A 1162 -29.64 -20.97 28.36
CA LEU A 1162 -30.80 -21.63 28.97
C LEU A 1162 -31.89 -20.63 29.39
N LEU A 1163 -31.51 -19.43 29.80
CA LEU A 1163 -32.42 -18.49 30.45
C LEU A 1163 -33.14 -17.54 29.51
N LEU A 1164 -32.49 -17.13 28.43
CA LEU A 1164 -33.11 -16.25 27.45
C LEU A 1164 -34.25 -16.98 26.74
N ASN A 1165 -35.40 -16.30 26.63
CA ASN A 1165 -36.56 -16.73 25.85
C ASN A 1165 -36.82 -15.78 24.66
N PHE A 1166 -35.78 -15.04 24.26
CA PHE A 1166 -35.68 -14.17 23.08
C PHE A 1166 -34.18 -13.95 22.78
N ASP A 1167 -33.83 -13.51 21.58
CA ASP A 1167 -32.45 -13.12 21.24
C ASP A 1167 -32.41 -12.10 20.08
N GLN A 1168 -31.24 -11.52 19.79
CA GLN A 1168 -31.05 -10.36 18.93
C GLN A 1168 -31.53 -10.54 17.48
N HIS A 1169 -31.62 -11.77 16.96
CA HIS A 1169 -32.21 -12.03 15.65
C HIS A 1169 -33.69 -11.61 15.57
N MET A 1170 -34.42 -11.67 16.69
CA MET A 1170 -35.81 -11.20 16.75
C MET A 1170 -35.89 -9.67 16.64
N LEU A 1171 -34.97 -8.94 17.30
CA LEU A 1171 -34.91 -7.47 17.18
C LEU A 1171 -34.56 -7.08 15.73
N LEU A 1172 -33.59 -7.76 15.13
CA LEU A 1172 -33.23 -7.57 13.73
C LEU A 1172 -34.43 -7.84 12.80
N ALA A 1173 -35.13 -8.96 13.01
CA ALA A 1173 -36.32 -9.33 12.26
C ALA A 1173 -37.43 -8.28 12.38
N SER A 1174 -37.59 -7.62 13.53
CA SER A 1174 -38.61 -6.58 13.76
C SER A 1174 -38.48 -5.36 12.81
N ILE A 1175 -37.39 -5.24 12.07
CA ILE A 1175 -37.21 -4.18 11.06
C ILE A 1175 -37.88 -4.56 9.72
N ALA A 1176 -38.07 -5.84 9.45
CA ALA A 1176 -38.74 -6.33 8.24
C ALA A 1176 -40.15 -5.71 8.11
N PRO A 1177 -40.56 -5.28 6.90
CA PRO A 1177 -39.94 -5.56 5.59
C PRO A 1177 -38.81 -4.61 5.16
N ARG A 1178 -38.41 -3.64 6.00
CA ARG A 1178 -37.41 -2.62 5.64
C ARG A 1178 -36.01 -3.21 5.54
N ARG A 1179 -35.08 -2.44 4.97
CA ARG A 1179 -33.77 -2.97 4.59
C ARG A 1179 -32.75 -2.88 5.72
N VAL A 1180 -31.96 -3.94 5.90
CA VAL A 1180 -30.91 -4.00 6.92
C VAL A 1180 -29.61 -4.56 6.35
N LEU A 1181 -28.51 -3.83 6.54
CA LEU A 1181 -27.16 -4.30 6.25
C LEU A 1181 -26.34 -4.29 7.54
N VAL A 1182 -25.95 -5.47 8.02
CA VAL A 1182 -25.08 -5.60 9.19
C VAL A 1182 -23.62 -5.64 8.73
N GLN A 1183 -22.79 -4.80 9.35
CA GLN A 1183 -21.38 -4.68 9.00
C GLN A 1183 -20.51 -5.15 10.15
N GLY A 1184 -19.84 -6.28 9.98
CA GLY A 1184 -18.86 -6.83 10.92
C GLY A 1184 -17.43 -6.43 10.58
N PHE A 1185 -16.50 -6.89 11.40
CA PHE A 1185 -15.06 -6.76 11.18
C PHE A 1185 -14.30 -7.93 11.80
N GLY A 1186 -12.99 -8.01 11.58
CA GLY A 1186 -12.20 -8.98 12.31
C GLY A 1186 -10.78 -9.21 11.81
N PRO A 1187 -9.98 -10.02 12.52
CA PRO A 1187 -10.42 -10.82 13.67
C PRO A 1187 -10.71 -9.97 14.90
N ASN A 1188 -11.85 -10.23 15.54
CA ASN A 1188 -12.15 -9.67 16.85
C ASN A 1188 -13.16 -10.58 17.57
N ASP A 1189 -12.67 -11.33 18.57
CA ASP A 1189 -13.53 -12.26 19.32
C ASP A 1189 -14.45 -11.53 20.31
N TRP A 1190 -14.14 -10.29 20.73
CA TRP A 1190 -14.99 -9.51 21.62
C TRP A 1190 -16.33 -9.16 20.97
N MET A 1191 -16.35 -8.89 19.67
CA MET A 1191 -17.56 -8.42 19.00
C MET A 1191 -18.42 -9.55 18.42
N ASP A 1192 -17.95 -10.80 18.50
CA ASP A 1192 -18.61 -12.02 18.01
C ASP A 1192 -19.34 -11.81 16.67
N THR A 1193 -18.56 -11.47 15.65
CA THR A 1193 -19.07 -11.18 14.31
C THR A 1193 -19.69 -12.41 13.63
N GLU A 1194 -19.31 -13.61 14.07
CA GLU A 1194 -20.02 -14.84 13.71
C GLU A 1194 -21.43 -14.86 14.31
N GLY A 1195 -21.58 -14.46 15.56
CA GLY A 1195 -22.89 -14.26 16.19
C GLY A 1195 -23.75 -13.20 15.50
N GLU A 1196 -23.15 -12.11 15.00
CA GLU A 1196 -23.87 -11.11 14.19
C GLU A 1196 -24.39 -11.71 12.87
N TYR A 1197 -23.58 -12.49 12.17
CA TYR A 1197 -23.99 -13.20 10.96
C TYR A 1197 -25.10 -14.25 11.24
N LEU A 1198 -24.95 -15.03 12.31
CA LEU A 1198 -25.94 -16.04 12.69
C LEU A 1198 -27.28 -15.39 13.07
N ALA A 1199 -27.27 -14.21 13.70
CA ALA A 1199 -28.48 -13.44 13.94
C ALA A 1199 -29.16 -13.01 12.63
N CYS A 1200 -28.38 -12.59 11.63
CA CYS A 1200 -28.92 -12.28 10.30
C CYS A 1200 -29.55 -13.52 9.64
N ARG A 1201 -28.89 -14.68 9.70
CA ARG A 1201 -29.45 -15.93 9.18
C ARG A 1201 -30.75 -16.32 9.88
N ALA A 1202 -30.80 -16.19 11.20
CA ALA A 1202 -31.99 -16.51 11.98
C ALA A 1202 -33.15 -15.51 11.76
N ALA A 1203 -32.86 -14.28 11.33
CA ALA A 1203 -33.88 -13.28 11.00
C ALA A 1203 -34.39 -13.38 9.55
N SER A 1204 -33.59 -13.95 8.63
CA SER A 1204 -33.91 -14.12 7.19
C SER A 1204 -35.32 -14.65 6.90
N PRO A 1205 -35.84 -15.69 7.61
CA PRO A 1205 -37.15 -16.25 7.30
C PRO A 1205 -38.32 -15.26 7.40
N VAL A 1206 -38.16 -14.16 8.13
CA VAL A 1206 -39.20 -13.13 8.23
C VAL A 1206 -39.37 -12.36 6.92
N TRP A 1207 -38.29 -11.98 6.24
CA TRP A 1207 -38.40 -11.33 4.92
C TRP A 1207 -39.06 -12.28 3.92
N GLU A 1208 -38.66 -13.55 3.93
CA GLU A 1208 -39.24 -14.59 3.08
C GLU A 1208 -40.73 -14.79 3.34
N PHE A 1209 -41.14 -14.83 4.61
CA PHE A 1209 -42.54 -14.92 5.01
C PHE A 1209 -43.36 -13.72 4.54
N LEU A 1210 -42.76 -12.52 4.50
CA LEU A 1210 -43.37 -11.30 3.99
C LEU A 1210 -43.33 -11.18 2.46
N GLY A 1211 -42.85 -12.20 1.75
CA GLY A 1211 -42.79 -12.21 0.28
C GLY A 1211 -41.60 -11.47 -0.30
N LEU A 1212 -40.54 -11.24 0.49
CA LEU A 1212 -39.31 -10.57 0.09
C LEU A 1212 -38.12 -11.54 0.13
N PRO A 1213 -37.06 -11.30 -0.66
CA PRO A 1213 -35.84 -12.10 -0.55
C PRO A 1213 -35.22 -11.99 0.85
N GLY A 1214 -34.88 -13.14 1.44
CA GLY A 1214 -34.04 -13.25 2.63
C GLY A 1214 -32.57 -12.96 2.36
N MET A 1215 -31.70 -13.24 3.33
CA MET A 1215 -30.25 -13.07 3.19
C MET A 1215 -29.68 -14.14 2.24
N PRO A 1216 -28.95 -13.74 1.18
CA PRO A 1216 -28.33 -14.68 0.24
C PRO A 1216 -27.08 -15.37 0.85
N GLY A 1217 -26.55 -16.34 0.11
CA GLY A 1217 -25.34 -17.08 0.45
C GLY A 1217 -25.54 -18.21 1.45
N GLU A 1218 -24.57 -19.13 1.49
CA GLU A 1218 -24.45 -20.19 2.49
C GLU A 1218 -23.08 -20.06 3.18
N GLY A 1219 -23.08 -19.95 4.51
CA GLY A 1219 -21.84 -19.86 5.31
C GLY A 1219 -21.45 -18.45 5.73
N PHE A 1220 -20.65 -18.36 6.79
CA PHE A 1220 -20.15 -17.09 7.33
C PHE A 1220 -19.22 -16.43 6.30
N PRO A 1221 -19.57 -15.28 5.70
CA PRO A 1221 -18.84 -14.74 4.54
C PRO A 1221 -17.41 -14.38 4.93
N ASP A 1222 -16.47 -14.52 4.00
CA ASP A 1222 -15.09 -14.07 4.22
C ASP A 1222 -15.00 -12.53 4.26
N TYR A 1223 -13.82 -12.01 4.61
CA TYR A 1223 -13.61 -10.57 4.63
C TYR A 1223 -13.75 -9.98 3.23
N PHE A 1224 -14.50 -8.88 3.14
CA PHE A 1224 -14.88 -8.19 1.91
C PHE A 1224 -15.75 -8.99 0.94
N ASP A 1225 -16.20 -10.18 1.34
CA ASP A 1225 -17.16 -10.95 0.57
C ASP A 1225 -18.55 -10.32 0.67
N THR A 1226 -19.02 -9.78 -0.45
CA THR A 1226 -20.34 -9.16 -0.57
C THR A 1226 -21.43 -10.15 -0.99
N SER A 1227 -21.14 -11.44 -1.08
CA SER A 1227 -22.09 -12.49 -1.51
C SER A 1227 -23.31 -12.63 -0.57
N ALA A 1228 -23.14 -12.27 0.70
CA ALA A 1228 -24.19 -12.25 1.71
C ALA A 1228 -24.93 -10.90 1.79
N ILE A 1229 -24.72 -9.97 0.84
CA ILE A 1229 -25.50 -8.73 0.72
C ILE A 1229 -26.69 -8.97 -0.21
N GLY A 1230 -27.88 -9.16 0.37
CA GLY A 1230 -29.14 -9.26 -0.36
C GLY A 1230 -29.79 -7.91 -0.66
N PRO A 1231 -30.94 -7.90 -1.37
CA PRO A 1231 -31.67 -6.66 -1.66
C PRO A 1231 -32.43 -6.08 -0.46
N TYR A 1232 -32.67 -6.88 0.59
CA TYR A 1232 -33.38 -6.43 1.81
C TYR A 1232 -32.64 -6.74 3.10
N LEU A 1233 -31.96 -7.88 3.19
CA LEU A 1233 -31.15 -8.26 4.33
C LEU A 1233 -29.76 -8.65 3.85
N GLY A 1234 -28.73 -8.12 4.51
CA GLY A 1234 -27.36 -8.46 4.18
C GLY A 1234 -26.43 -8.45 5.39
N TYR A 1235 -25.35 -9.20 5.26
CA TYR A 1235 -24.21 -9.18 6.17
C TYR A 1235 -22.93 -9.06 5.36
N VAL A 1236 -22.00 -8.22 5.82
CA VAL A 1236 -20.66 -8.09 5.25
C VAL A 1236 -19.67 -7.84 6.37
N ARG A 1237 -18.41 -8.20 6.19
CA ARG A 1237 -17.37 -7.87 7.17
C ARG A 1237 -16.05 -7.51 6.51
N ARG A 1238 -15.21 -6.76 7.23
CA ARG A 1238 -13.88 -6.31 6.75
C ARG A 1238 -12.76 -6.65 7.74
N LEU A 1239 -11.50 -6.52 7.32
CA LEU A 1239 -10.36 -6.95 8.14
C LEU A 1239 -9.88 -5.89 9.16
N GLU A 1240 -10.14 -4.62 8.86
CA GLU A 1240 -9.57 -3.51 9.61
C GLU A 1240 -10.11 -3.48 11.06
N ALA A 1241 -9.43 -2.75 11.94
CA ALA A 1241 -9.80 -2.69 13.36
C ALA A 1241 -11.23 -2.14 13.59
N HIS A 1242 -11.73 -2.34 14.82
CA HIS A 1242 -13.04 -1.86 15.27
C HIS A 1242 -13.21 -0.38 14.98
N GLY A 1243 -14.32 -0.02 14.33
CA GLY A 1243 -14.49 1.33 13.80
C GLY A 1243 -15.46 1.41 12.63
N ILE A 1244 -15.49 2.56 11.95
CA ILE A 1244 -16.11 2.68 10.63
C ILE A 1244 -15.06 3.14 9.63
N ALA A 1245 -14.84 2.33 8.59
CA ALA A 1245 -13.82 2.51 7.57
C ALA A 1245 -14.45 2.84 6.22
N ALA A 1246 -13.61 3.18 5.22
CA ALA A 1246 -14.07 3.54 3.89
C ALA A 1246 -14.96 2.46 3.24
N HIS A 1247 -14.59 1.18 3.38
CA HIS A 1247 -15.36 0.05 2.86
C HIS A 1247 -16.79 0.00 3.43
N ASP A 1248 -16.94 0.24 4.74
CA ASP A 1248 -18.26 0.26 5.40
C ASP A 1248 -19.16 1.33 4.79
N TRP A 1249 -18.63 2.52 4.52
CA TRP A 1249 -19.37 3.60 3.87
C TRP A 1249 -19.78 3.26 2.44
N VAL A 1250 -18.88 2.63 1.67
CA VAL A 1250 -19.17 2.21 0.29
C VAL A 1250 -20.34 1.22 0.28
N TRP A 1251 -20.27 0.17 1.10
CA TRP A 1251 -21.34 -0.83 1.18
C TRP A 1251 -22.66 -0.23 1.67
N LEU A 1252 -22.62 0.64 2.68
CA LEU A 1252 -23.79 1.37 3.17
C LEU A 1252 -24.44 2.19 2.05
N MET A 1253 -23.66 2.98 1.33
CA MET A 1253 -24.16 3.84 0.25
C MET A 1253 -24.73 3.02 -0.89
N ASP A 1254 -24.05 1.97 -1.33
CA ASP A 1254 -24.53 1.12 -2.43
C ASP A 1254 -25.82 0.40 -2.06
N PHE A 1255 -25.90 -0.17 -0.85
CA PHE A 1255 -27.09 -0.81 -0.33
C PHE A 1255 -28.27 0.17 -0.20
N ALA A 1256 -28.01 1.39 0.29
CA ALA A 1256 -29.04 2.43 0.37
C ALA A 1256 -29.45 2.97 -1.00
N MET A 1257 -28.53 3.12 -1.96
CA MET A 1257 -28.87 3.58 -3.30
C MET A 1257 -29.71 2.55 -4.06
N GLN A 1258 -29.36 1.26 -3.93
CA GLN A 1258 -30.21 0.18 -4.42
C GLN A 1258 -31.60 0.25 -3.78
N ALA A 1259 -31.64 0.59 -2.49
CA ALA A 1259 -32.90 0.72 -1.80
C ALA A 1259 -33.86 1.72 -2.45
N PHE A 1260 -33.30 2.85 -2.85
CA PHE A 1260 -34.04 3.99 -3.37
C PHE A 1260 -34.27 3.94 -4.88
N SER A 1261 -33.57 3.06 -5.60
CA SER A 1261 -33.85 2.80 -7.03
C SER A 1261 -35.06 1.89 -7.23
N ASP A 1262 -35.26 0.91 -6.34
CA ASP A 1262 -36.35 -0.07 -6.46
C ASP A 1262 -37.74 0.53 -6.23
N ASP A 1263 -37.83 1.61 -5.44
CA ASP A 1263 -39.09 2.36 -5.21
C ASP A 1263 -39.68 2.92 -6.53
N LYS A 1264 -38.84 3.17 -7.57
CA LYS A 1264 -39.32 3.59 -8.90
C LYS A 1264 -39.90 2.44 -9.72
N ALA A 1265 -39.54 1.19 -9.40
CA ALA A 1265 -40.04 0.00 -10.08
C ALA A 1265 -41.34 -0.54 -9.46
N GLN A 1266 -41.58 -0.30 -8.16
CA GLN A 1266 -42.84 -0.62 -7.48
C GLN A 1266 -43.92 0.48 -7.59
N ALA A 1267 -43.53 1.73 -7.86
CA ALA A 1267 -44.46 2.84 -8.13
C ALA A 1267 -44.95 2.93 -9.59
N LYS A 1268 -44.52 1.98 -10.45
CA LYS A 1268 -45.05 1.71 -11.79
C LYS A 1268 -45.79 0.39 -11.77
#